data_AF-A0AAF6B110-F1
#
_entry.id   AF-A0AAF6B110-F1
#
_cell.length_a   1.000
_cell.length_b   1.000
_cell.length_c   1.000
_cell.angle_alpha   90.00
_cell.angle_beta   90.00
_cell.angle_gamma   90.00
#
_symmetry.space_group_name_H-M   'P 1'
#
loop_
_entity.id
_entity.type
_entity.pdbx_description
1 polymer ?
#
loop_
_entity_poly.entity_id
_entity_poly.type
_entity_poly.pdbx_seq_one_letter_code
_entity_poly.pdbx_strand_id
1 'polypeptide(L)'
;MAEAVFIMGLGLVGKAVKNLVLTLLDVKETKQHSKIICKEIDLFVKTLNENIKLLKVNLPASVSRRALESLVTKLGDATAFVQSRQRQGFFKTLWNAHETKQELEMLRRNLDSSFQMALFITTLDVAVDGHSKMENFQMKMLEIHSTHASSSETARSEIRDILVPLLEEVPRKEKLQSVISVVQSMNQTADTEKFFADVLANLDPVAPMEDDEQSTVTNADDDEEFNDPITCELMCDPVKGTDGRTYDRWTIIDNDLTRSPFDQSKSKPFRIECDDINVRGRLFKKYPEAEALFRELRHDYRKEAMKLARGGHDAEALVMLENVLKWADDDSECFELRDLILERKSQQDFATGVNIQERETSRSLPFTQSSPTLPSRSITLPRDHEFHIEEHIHRVRSFDTTSSRDIPPRSKPKQEEKSRAMIAIHELKSIVCLLSKEIADSPLREAARNFANLARDSENKVNMAMYPGALESLVGLLTLDVPESVLYEVTRGFANLSSARENQEKMAKVPQCLERLVQLMHKEVPRSIQSEAARAFANLALAKENRLKMGAVPGILERLVDLFSKDVGESVQRQATRAFANLASAEENILKLAAVPKALEKVVGLLCKEVPVTVQVEAAKAVANIAHAEECGAKLAYFPGVLERLVGLMSRKVHEAVRFEATRAFANLSHFRRNKPKLITYPQAVDRVVSLLSSDVEENIQAQAARAFANLAAVRENLVEMAAQPGVLKRLVDLLARGTAEHVQIQAVRAIAYLSSDDENQITIAAFPGALERLVGLLSKDVPLSVLKQAALAFANLACAQANKGAMASFPGALKKLVGLLGKGTPSSIQFQAAAAFADLAWAEENRVRMATFPGAIERLVGLLSDDVDENVQAQAARALANLSVVKQNAVRMATYEEIVARLVAFLSTDVCEEVQTQVATAFANLAAVDENKWHMAEYPGAIGRLVDLMSIGVPERVQRPATRAFASLSSFRENKVMMASYPGALDRLVDLLHEDVGEGVQMYARKALSRLSGNEVRLRW
;
A
#
# COMPACT_ATOMS: atom_id res chain seq x y z
N MET A 1 -11.73 -21.72 5.54
CA MET A 1 -11.56 -20.84 6.71
C MET A 1 -11.15 -21.63 7.97
N ALA A 2 -11.93 -22.64 8.39
CA ALA A 2 -11.60 -23.50 9.55
C ALA A 2 -10.18 -24.14 9.46
N GLU A 3 -9.77 -24.58 8.28
CA GLU A 3 -8.42 -25.09 8.00
C GLU A 3 -7.28 -24.07 8.25
N ALA A 4 -7.50 -22.81 7.89
CA ALA A 4 -6.55 -21.73 8.19
C ALA A 4 -6.50 -21.44 9.70
N VAL A 5 -7.65 -21.45 10.38
CA VAL A 5 -7.75 -21.33 11.84
C VAL A 5 -7.06 -22.52 12.53
N PHE A 6 -7.16 -23.72 11.97
CA PHE A 6 -6.50 -24.93 12.47
C PHE A 6 -4.97 -24.85 12.35
N ILE A 7 -4.44 -24.52 11.18
CA ILE A 7 -2.99 -24.33 10.95
C ILE A 7 -2.45 -23.17 11.81
N MET A 8 -3.22 -22.08 11.96
CA MET A 8 -2.84 -20.94 12.80
C MET A 8 -2.85 -21.31 14.29
N GLY A 9 -3.86 -22.04 14.77
CA GLY A 9 -3.94 -22.56 16.14
C GLY A 9 -2.79 -23.53 16.46
N LEU A 10 -2.45 -24.40 15.52
CA LEU A 10 -1.25 -25.25 15.59
C LEU A 10 0.03 -24.38 15.71
N GLY A 11 0.23 -23.42 14.80
CA GLY A 11 1.38 -22.50 14.85
C GLY A 11 1.49 -21.72 16.17
N LEU A 12 0.36 -21.31 16.75
CA LEU A 12 0.28 -20.65 18.05
C LEU A 12 0.65 -21.58 19.22
N VAL A 13 0.21 -22.84 19.22
CA VAL A 13 0.64 -23.85 20.20
C VAL A 13 2.16 -24.06 20.13
N GLY A 14 2.71 -24.26 18.93
CA GLY A 14 4.16 -24.43 18.74
C GLY A 14 4.97 -23.21 19.20
N LYS A 15 4.50 -21.99 18.89
CA LYS A 15 5.11 -20.72 19.35
C LYS A 15 5.03 -20.57 20.87
N ALA A 16 3.89 -20.91 21.49
CA ALA A 16 3.71 -20.84 22.94
C ALA A 16 4.60 -21.86 23.70
N VAL A 17 4.68 -23.10 23.23
CA VAL A 17 5.58 -24.14 23.79
C VAL A 17 7.04 -23.70 23.69
N LYS A 18 7.47 -23.23 22.51
CA LYS A 18 8.84 -22.74 22.29
C LYS A 18 9.15 -21.55 23.21
N ASN A 19 8.25 -20.58 23.33
CA ASN A 19 8.44 -19.40 24.17
C ASN A 19 8.50 -19.77 25.66
N LEU A 20 7.61 -20.62 26.19
CA LEU A 20 7.69 -21.06 27.58
C LEU A 20 9.02 -21.77 27.86
N VAL A 21 9.44 -22.69 27.00
CA VAL A 21 10.71 -23.42 27.19
C VAL A 21 11.89 -22.45 27.17
N LEU A 22 11.90 -21.44 26.30
CA LEU A 22 12.92 -20.38 26.30
C LEU A 22 12.88 -19.56 27.59
N THR A 23 11.70 -19.11 28.05
CA THR A 23 11.54 -18.36 29.31
C THR A 23 12.00 -19.18 30.53
N LEU A 24 11.67 -20.47 30.59
CA LEU A 24 12.13 -21.37 31.67
C LEU A 24 13.66 -21.61 31.61
N LEU A 25 14.25 -21.62 30.41
CA LEU A 25 15.70 -21.69 30.21
C LEU A 25 16.41 -20.35 30.49
N ASP A 26 15.74 -19.21 30.38
CA ASP A 26 16.27 -17.87 30.68
C ASP A 26 16.22 -17.58 32.19
N VAL A 27 15.14 -18.00 32.86
CA VAL A 27 15.03 -17.94 34.34
C VAL A 27 16.09 -18.80 35.04
N LYS A 28 16.59 -19.85 34.37
CA LYS A 28 17.74 -20.65 34.83
C LYS A 28 19.01 -19.80 35.01
N GLU A 29 19.24 -18.80 34.17
CA GLU A 29 20.44 -17.95 34.22
C GLU A 29 20.32 -16.84 35.27
N THR A 30 19.11 -16.33 35.50
CA THR A 30 18.86 -15.19 36.38
C THR A 30 18.65 -15.54 37.86
N LYS A 31 18.46 -16.83 38.21
CA LYS A 31 18.17 -17.32 39.58
C LYS A 31 16.97 -16.63 40.28
N GLN A 32 16.05 -16.04 39.53
CA GLN A 32 14.93 -15.28 40.12
C GLN A 32 13.80 -16.18 40.62
N HIS A 33 13.22 -15.81 41.77
CA HIS A 33 12.32 -16.66 42.54
C HIS A 33 10.96 -16.95 41.86
N SER A 34 10.67 -18.24 41.67
CA SER A 34 9.37 -18.95 41.77
C SER A 34 8.06 -18.28 41.27
N LYS A 35 7.69 -17.08 41.71
CA LYS A 35 6.39 -16.47 41.44
C LYS A 35 6.17 -16.14 39.96
N ILE A 36 7.22 -15.75 39.24
CA ILE A 36 7.15 -15.49 37.79
C ILE A 36 6.98 -16.82 37.05
N ILE A 37 7.80 -17.83 37.37
CA ILE A 37 7.71 -19.20 36.84
C ILE A 37 6.28 -19.75 37.00
N CYS A 38 5.69 -19.64 38.19
CA CYS A 38 4.31 -20.10 38.41
C CYS A 38 3.29 -19.37 37.52
N LYS A 39 3.40 -18.04 37.36
CA LYS A 39 2.48 -17.26 36.50
C LYS A 39 2.60 -17.63 35.02
N GLU A 40 3.82 -17.79 34.51
CA GLU A 40 4.04 -18.20 33.12
C GLU A 40 3.56 -19.64 32.88
N ILE A 41 3.74 -20.53 33.85
CA ILE A 41 3.18 -21.88 33.84
C ILE A 41 1.64 -21.85 33.87
N ASP A 42 1.02 -21.04 34.72
CA ASP A 42 -0.44 -20.88 34.80
C ASP A 42 -1.02 -20.35 33.48
N LEU A 43 -0.35 -19.36 32.88
CA LEU A 43 -0.73 -18.79 31.58
C LEU A 43 -0.60 -19.84 30.46
N PHE A 44 0.50 -20.57 30.40
CA PHE A 44 0.71 -21.63 29.41
C PHE A 44 -0.30 -22.77 29.55
N VAL A 45 -0.56 -23.24 30.78
CA VAL A 45 -1.61 -24.23 31.07
C VAL A 45 -2.98 -23.72 30.63
N LYS A 46 -3.29 -22.44 30.86
CA LYS A 46 -4.53 -21.82 30.38
C LYS A 46 -4.60 -21.81 28.85
N THR A 47 -3.56 -21.32 28.17
CA THR A 47 -3.48 -21.28 26.70
C THR A 47 -3.56 -22.66 26.06
N LEU A 48 -2.91 -23.68 26.64
CA LEU A 48 -3.06 -25.06 26.17
C LEU A 48 -4.51 -25.55 26.28
N ASN A 49 -5.18 -25.32 27.41
CA ASN A 49 -6.58 -25.71 27.58
C ASN A 49 -7.55 -24.94 26.68
N GLU A 50 -7.29 -23.67 26.41
CA GLU A 50 -8.07 -22.85 25.47
C GLU A 50 -7.87 -23.32 24.03
N ASN A 51 -6.63 -23.64 23.63
CA ASN A 51 -6.35 -24.22 22.32
C ASN A 51 -6.93 -25.65 22.18
N ILE A 52 -6.90 -26.50 23.21
CA ILE A 52 -7.59 -27.79 23.21
C ILE A 52 -9.11 -27.61 23.03
N LYS A 53 -9.71 -26.59 23.65
CA LYS A 53 -11.14 -26.27 23.44
C LYS A 53 -11.41 -25.81 22.01
N LEU A 54 -10.60 -24.91 21.46
CA LEU A 54 -10.74 -24.45 20.07
C LEU A 54 -10.58 -25.59 19.06
N LEU A 55 -9.59 -26.47 19.27
CA LEU A 55 -9.37 -27.68 18.47
C LEU A 55 -10.50 -28.71 18.59
N LYS A 56 -11.31 -28.68 19.67
CA LYS A 56 -12.50 -29.52 19.84
C LYS A 56 -13.78 -28.91 19.26
N VAL A 57 -13.84 -27.59 19.10
CA VAL A 57 -15.05 -26.86 18.66
C VAL A 57 -15.04 -26.59 17.16
N ASN A 58 -13.88 -26.31 16.56
CA ASN A 58 -13.76 -25.86 15.17
C ASN A 58 -13.28 -26.96 14.20
N LEU A 59 -13.68 -28.22 14.42
CA LEU A 59 -13.25 -29.37 13.61
C LEU A 59 -13.93 -29.38 12.22
N PRO A 60 -13.17 -29.32 11.11
CA PRO A 60 -13.69 -29.70 9.80
C PRO A 60 -13.91 -31.21 9.75
N ALA A 61 -14.97 -31.68 9.08
CA ALA A 61 -15.26 -33.11 8.93
C ALA A 61 -14.15 -33.90 8.19
N SER A 62 -13.28 -33.22 7.45
CA SER A 62 -12.22 -33.79 6.60
C SER A 62 -10.90 -34.12 7.31
N VAL A 63 -10.71 -33.78 8.59
CA VAL A 63 -9.44 -34.05 9.30
C VAL A 63 -9.55 -35.31 10.16
N SER A 64 -8.59 -36.25 10.03
CA SER A 64 -8.57 -37.51 10.79
C SER A 64 -8.73 -37.31 12.30
N ARG A 65 -9.94 -37.64 12.81
CA ARG A 65 -10.36 -37.46 14.21
C ARG A 65 -9.38 -38.11 15.20
N ARG A 66 -8.81 -39.28 14.88
CA ARG A 66 -7.84 -40.01 15.72
C ARG A 66 -6.51 -39.28 15.91
N ALA A 67 -5.93 -38.69 14.86
CA ALA A 67 -4.66 -37.96 14.97
C ALA A 67 -4.82 -36.73 15.87
N LEU A 68 -5.98 -36.09 15.81
CA LEU A 68 -6.39 -34.96 16.63
C LEU A 68 -6.69 -35.36 18.08
N GLU A 69 -7.38 -36.49 18.31
CA GLU A 69 -7.58 -37.06 19.65
C GLU A 69 -6.26 -37.46 20.32
N SER A 70 -5.31 -38.01 19.57
CA SER A 70 -3.95 -38.31 20.05
C SER A 70 -3.20 -37.04 20.45
N LEU A 71 -3.25 -35.98 19.63
CA LEU A 71 -2.65 -34.68 19.96
C LEU A 71 -3.31 -34.04 21.19
N VAL A 72 -4.64 -34.03 21.26
CA VAL A 72 -5.42 -33.54 22.40
C VAL A 72 -5.07 -34.30 23.69
N THR A 73 -4.91 -35.63 23.61
CA THR A 73 -4.52 -36.47 24.74
C THR A 73 -3.12 -36.11 25.22
N LYS A 74 -2.13 -36.04 24.33
CA LYS A 74 -0.75 -35.69 24.68
C LYS A 74 -0.60 -34.25 25.20
N LEU A 75 -1.39 -33.30 24.70
CA LEU A 75 -1.47 -31.95 25.27
C LEU A 75 -2.13 -31.94 26.66
N GLY A 76 -3.11 -32.84 26.88
CA GLY A 76 -3.69 -33.13 28.19
C GLY A 76 -2.67 -33.71 29.17
N ASP A 77 -1.88 -34.69 28.76
CA ASP A 77 -0.81 -35.31 29.56
C ASP A 77 0.28 -34.28 29.93
N ALA A 78 0.70 -33.47 28.97
CA ALA A 78 1.63 -32.36 29.20
C ALA A 78 1.08 -31.36 30.23
N THR A 79 -0.22 -31.02 30.12
CA THR A 79 -0.92 -30.16 31.06
C THR A 79 -0.98 -30.78 32.46
N ALA A 80 -1.30 -32.07 32.56
CA ALA A 80 -1.39 -32.81 33.82
C ALA A 80 -0.01 -32.93 34.51
N PHE A 81 1.05 -33.19 33.75
CA PHE A 81 2.43 -33.22 34.23
C PHE A 81 2.85 -31.88 34.86
N VAL A 82 2.64 -30.77 34.14
CA VAL A 82 2.97 -29.43 34.61
C VAL A 82 2.19 -29.06 35.87
N GLN A 83 0.87 -29.32 35.89
CA GLN A 83 0.03 -29.11 37.08
C GLN A 83 0.43 -29.99 38.26
N SER A 84 0.84 -31.24 38.02
CA SER A 84 1.31 -32.15 39.09
C SER A 84 2.56 -31.60 39.78
N ARG A 85 3.57 -31.17 39.01
CA ARG A 85 4.79 -30.54 39.54
C ARG A 85 4.50 -29.23 40.26
N GLN A 86 3.52 -28.45 39.81
CA GLN A 86 3.05 -27.24 40.48
C GLN A 86 2.43 -27.54 41.85
N ARG A 87 1.56 -28.57 41.95
CA ARG A 87 0.95 -29.02 43.22
C ARG A 87 1.97 -29.60 44.19
N GLN A 88 2.98 -30.33 43.69
CA GLN A 88 4.08 -30.88 44.49
C GLN A 88 5.08 -29.81 44.98
N GLY A 89 4.94 -28.54 44.57
CA GLY A 89 5.84 -27.46 44.99
C GLY A 89 7.25 -27.53 44.39
N PHE A 90 7.50 -28.37 43.38
CA PHE A 90 8.83 -28.57 42.78
C PHE A 90 9.49 -27.25 42.34
N PHE A 91 8.71 -26.35 41.71
CA PHE A 91 9.12 -25.00 41.29
C PHE A 91 9.34 -23.99 42.44
N LYS A 92 9.09 -24.38 43.69
CA LYS A 92 9.27 -23.56 44.90
C LYS A 92 10.41 -24.04 45.81
N THR A 93 10.60 -25.35 45.95
CA THR A 93 11.46 -25.89 47.02
C THR A 93 12.53 -26.91 46.58
N LEU A 94 12.43 -27.55 45.42
CA LEU A 94 13.36 -28.60 44.97
C LEU A 94 13.60 -28.57 43.44
N TRP A 95 14.13 -27.48 42.91
CA TRP A 95 14.51 -27.38 41.49
C TRP A 95 15.84 -28.11 41.22
N ASN A 96 15.79 -29.35 40.76
CA ASN A 96 16.96 -30.06 40.23
C ASN A 96 17.22 -29.63 38.78
N ALA A 97 18.09 -28.64 38.60
CA ALA A 97 18.30 -27.96 37.31
C ALA A 97 18.77 -28.86 36.15
N HIS A 98 19.31 -30.05 36.41
CA HIS A 98 19.71 -30.98 35.34
C HIS A 98 18.56 -31.92 34.95
N GLU A 99 17.94 -32.54 35.94
CA GLU A 99 16.82 -33.48 35.79
C GLU A 99 15.57 -32.78 35.22
N THR A 100 15.16 -31.65 35.80
CA THR A 100 14.05 -30.84 35.29
C THR A 100 14.32 -30.30 33.89
N LYS A 101 15.58 -30.01 33.52
CA LYS A 101 15.93 -29.63 32.15
C LYS A 101 15.74 -30.80 31.19
N GLN A 102 16.23 -32.00 31.53
CA GLN A 102 16.07 -33.19 30.68
C GLN A 102 14.59 -33.58 30.52
N GLU A 103 13.79 -33.51 31.58
CA GLU A 103 12.33 -33.74 31.53
C GLU A 103 11.64 -32.73 30.61
N LEU A 104 11.95 -31.43 30.71
CA LEU A 104 11.39 -30.40 29.83
C LEU A 104 11.84 -30.56 28.36
N GLU A 105 13.09 -30.97 28.12
CA GLU A 105 13.58 -31.28 26.77
C GLU A 105 12.98 -32.58 26.19
N MET A 106 12.56 -33.53 27.04
CA MET A 106 11.83 -34.73 26.62
C MET A 106 10.36 -34.41 26.33
N LEU A 107 9.70 -33.63 27.20
CA LEU A 107 8.34 -33.15 26.99
C LEU A 107 8.23 -32.33 25.69
N ARG A 108 9.19 -31.42 25.47
CA ARG A 108 9.30 -30.66 24.23
C ARG A 108 9.44 -31.59 23.02
N ARG A 109 10.34 -32.59 23.05
CA ARG A 109 10.51 -33.54 21.92
C ARG A 109 9.25 -34.33 21.62
N ASN A 110 8.52 -34.78 22.64
CA ASN A 110 7.26 -35.50 22.48
C ASN A 110 6.13 -34.63 21.91
N LEU A 111 6.11 -33.34 22.26
CA LEU A 111 5.16 -32.37 21.70
C LEU A 111 5.55 -31.96 20.28
N ASP A 112 6.81 -31.63 20.01
CA ASP A 112 7.34 -31.28 18.69
C ASP A 112 7.09 -32.44 17.69
N SER A 113 7.31 -33.70 18.08
CA SER A 113 7.06 -34.86 17.20
C SER A 113 5.57 -35.13 16.95
N SER A 114 4.73 -35.01 17.97
CA SER A 114 3.27 -35.21 17.83
C SER A 114 2.62 -34.07 17.03
N PHE A 115 3.18 -32.87 17.12
CA PHE A 115 2.82 -31.72 16.31
C PHE A 115 3.21 -31.89 14.84
N GLN A 116 4.45 -32.34 14.58
CA GLN A 116 4.91 -32.66 13.23
C GLN A 116 4.12 -33.81 12.61
N MET A 117 3.71 -34.81 13.40
CA MET A 117 2.83 -35.89 12.95
C MET A 117 1.47 -35.38 12.49
N ALA A 118 0.79 -34.58 13.32
CA ALA A 118 -0.49 -33.99 12.96
C ALA A 118 -0.37 -33.11 11.71
N LEU A 119 0.66 -32.26 11.64
CA LEU A 119 0.92 -31.40 10.48
C LEU A 119 1.21 -32.22 9.21
N PHE A 120 1.97 -33.32 9.31
CA PHE A 120 2.29 -34.21 8.18
C PHE A 120 1.05 -34.93 7.65
N ILE A 121 0.24 -35.52 8.53
CA ILE A 121 -1.02 -36.20 8.16
C ILE A 121 -1.98 -35.20 7.51
N THR A 122 -2.23 -34.04 8.12
CA THR A 122 -3.09 -33.00 7.53
C THR A 122 -2.52 -32.47 6.20
N THR A 123 -1.20 -32.32 6.06
CA THR A 123 -0.59 -31.89 4.78
C THR A 123 -0.75 -32.95 3.69
N LEU A 124 -0.77 -34.24 4.03
CA LEU A 124 -1.02 -35.34 3.10
C LEU A 124 -2.49 -35.47 2.70
N ASP A 125 -3.43 -35.36 3.65
CA ASP A 125 -4.89 -35.27 3.36
C ASP A 125 -5.17 -34.10 2.41
N VAL A 126 -4.59 -32.92 2.67
CA VAL A 126 -4.83 -31.69 1.88
C VAL A 126 -4.09 -31.69 0.54
N ALA A 127 -3.05 -32.51 0.37
CA ALA A 127 -2.31 -32.63 -0.89
C ALA A 127 -2.84 -33.70 -1.85
N VAL A 128 -3.61 -34.68 -1.35
CA VAL A 128 -4.11 -35.83 -2.12
C VAL A 128 -5.64 -35.78 -2.20
N ASP A 129 -6.13 -35.11 -3.24
CA ASP A 129 -7.55 -34.83 -3.45
C ASP A 129 -8.36 -36.11 -3.75
N GLY A 130 -8.93 -36.75 -2.72
CA GLY A 130 -9.90 -37.84 -2.84
C GLY A 130 -9.81 -38.95 -1.78
N HIS A 131 -10.89 -39.14 -1.02
CA HIS A 131 -11.03 -40.18 0.03
C HIS A 131 -10.55 -41.58 -0.40
N SER A 132 -10.90 -42.05 -1.61
CA SER A 132 -10.58 -43.40 -2.08
C SER A 132 -9.08 -43.65 -2.35
N LYS A 133 -8.29 -42.60 -2.60
CA LYS A 133 -6.82 -42.72 -2.74
C LYS A 133 -6.16 -42.79 -1.36
N MET A 134 -6.64 -42.00 -0.40
CA MET A 134 -6.19 -42.06 1.00
C MET A 134 -6.59 -43.39 1.66
N GLU A 135 -7.80 -43.91 1.43
CA GLU A 135 -8.23 -45.24 1.88
C GLU A 135 -7.33 -46.35 1.32
N ASN A 136 -6.99 -46.32 0.03
CA ASN A 136 -6.05 -47.29 -0.56
C ASN A 136 -4.63 -47.18 0.04
N PHE A 137 -4.18 -45.97 0.35
CA PHE A 137 -2.90 -45.73 1.04
C PHE A 137 -2.94 -46.32 2.46
N GLN A 138 -3.98 -46.04 3.22
CA GLN A 138 -4.17 -46.54 4.59
C GLN A 138 -4.30 -48.07 4.64
N MET A 139 -5.03 -48.67 3.69
CA MET A 139 -5.15 -50.13 3.56
C MET A 139 -3.81 -50.81 3.25
N LYS A 140 -3.01 -50.27 2.32
CA LYS A 140 -1.66 -50.80 2.03
C LYS A 140 -0.68 -50.59 3.18
N MET A 141 -0.77 -49.47 3.90
CA MET A 141 0.01 -49.23 5.11
C MET A 141 -0.32 -50.28 6.19
N LEU A 142 -1.60 -50.64 6.36
CA LEU A 142 -2.02 -51.74 7.24
C LEU A 142 -1.50 -53.12 6.77
N GLU A 143 -1.49 -53.41 5.46
CA GLU A 143 -0.85 -54.63 4.93
C GLU A 143 0.64 -54.69 5.29
N ILE A 144 1.40 -53.61 5.04
CA ILE A 144 2.84 -53.53 5.38
C ILE A 144 3.07 -53.71 6.88
N HIS A 145 2.21 -53.15 7.74
CA HIS A 145 2.29 -53.35 9.19
C HIS A 145 2.09 -54.83 9.58
N SER A 146 1.16 -55.53 8.91
CA SER A 146 0.86 -56.94 9.16
C SER A 146 1.96 -57.91 8.69
N THR A 147 2.69 -57.56 7.64
CA THR A 147 3.75 -58.39 7.04
C THR A 147 5.13 -58.11 7.61
N HIS A 148 5.40 -56.89 8.08
CA HIS A 148 6.72 -56.46 8.56
C HIS A 148 6.69 -55.92 10.00
N ALA A 149 6.29 -56.81 10.93
CA ALA A 149 6.09 -56.52 12.35
C ALA A 149 7.31 -56.02 13.15
N SER A 150 8.53 -56.01 12.60
CA SER A 150 9.72 -55.49 13.26
C SER A 150 10.81 -55.03 12.28
N SER A 151 10.93 -53.72 12.10
CA SER A 151 12.05 -52.96 11.51
C SER A 151 12.85 -53.66 10.38
N SER A 152 12.55 -53.33 9.13
CA SER A 152 13.44 -53.60 8.00
C SER A 152 13.52 -52.42 7.06
N GLU A 153 14.66 -52.32 6.38
CA GLU A 153 14.90 -51.39 5.28
C GLU A 153 13.92 -51.61 4.11
N THR A 154 13.38 -52.84 3.99
CA THR A 154 12.34 -53.24 3.05
C THR A 154 11.04 -52.47 3.27
N ALA A 155 10.54 -52.37 4.51
CA ALA A 155 9.36 -51.58 4.82
C ALA A 155 9.56 -50.09 4.51
N ARG A 156 10.78 -49.56 4.71
CA ARG A 156 11.13 -48.18 4.30
C ARG A 156 11.17 -48.00 2.78
N SER A 157 11.43 -49.06 2.00
CA SER A 157 11.31 -49.04 0.54
C SER A 157 9.83 -49.07 0.15
N GLU A 158 9.06 -50.05 0.61
CA GLU A 158 7.67 -50.22 0.21
C GLU A 158 6.79 -48.99 0.54
N ILE A 159 6.97 -48.39 1.73
CA ILE A 159 6.29 -47.13 2.08
C ILE A 159 6.67 -46.01 1.10
N ARG A 160 7.96 -45.89 0.72
CA ARG A 160 8.46 -44.90 -0.25
C ARG A 160 7.92 -45.17 -1.66
N ASP A 161 7.91 -46.43 -2.08
CA ASP A 161 7.49 -46.87 -3.42
C ASP A 161 5.97 -46.70 -3.61
N ILE A 162 5.19 -46.60 -2.52
CA ILE A 162 3.79 -46.17 -2.53
C ILE A 162 3.66 -44.64 -2.47
N LEU A 163 4.47 -43.94 -1.67
CA LEU A 163 4.39 -42.48 -1.49
C LEU A 163 4.83 -41.69 -2.74
N VAL A 164 5.83 -42.20 -3.48
CA VAL A 164 6.40 -41.50 -4.64
C VAL A 164 5.39 -41.33 -5.79
N PRO A 165 4.68 -42.38 -6.25
CA PRO A 165 3.64 -42.23 -7.28
C PRO A 165 2.50 -41.28 -6.88
N LEU A 166 2.10 -41.30 -5.59
CA LEU A 166 1.10 -40.38 -5.03
C LEU A 166 1.53 -38.91 -5.10
N LEU A 167 2.83 -38.64 -5.03
CA LEU A 167 3.41 -37.30 -5.12
C LEU A 167 3.72 -36.88 -6.57
N GLU A 168 4.07 -37.81 -7.46
CA GLU A 168 4.46 -37.50 -8.85
C GLU A 168 3.31 -37.01 -9.73
N GLU A 169 2.05 -37.36 -9.43
CA GLU A 169 0.87 -36.86 -10.15
C GLU A 169 0.43 -35.43 -9.74
N VAL A 170 1.04 -34.81 -8.72
CA VAL A 170 0.64 -33.48 -8.21
C VAL A 170 1.19 -32.35 -9.10
N PRO A 171 0.35 -31.48 -9.70
CA PRO A 171 0.83 -30.45 -10.63
C PRO A 171 1.72 -29.37 -9.96
N ARG A 172 2.96 -29.26 -10.46
CA ARG A 172 3.99 -28.22 -10.19
C ARG A 172 4.65 -28.20 -8.80
N LYS A 173 5.69 -29.02 -8.68
CA LYS A 173 7.06 -28.80 -8.09
C LYS A 173 7.29 -27.97 -6.80
N GLU A 174 6.66 -26.83 -6.56
CA GLU A 174 7.01 -25.95 -5.42
C GLU A 174 6.46 -26.50 -4.09
N LYS A 175 5.20 -26.95 -4.04
CA LYS A 175 4.69 -27.72 -2.88
C LYS A 175 5.44 -29.05 -2.70
N LEU A 176 5.87 -29.65 -3.81
CA LEU A 176 6.62 -30.89 -3.83
C LEU A 176 7.97 -30.77 -3.10
N GLN A 177 8.72 -29.68 -3.32
CA GLN A 177 9.99 -29.46 -2.61
C GLN A 177 9.80 -29.29 -1.10
N SER A 178 8.72 -28.63 -0.65
CA SER A 178 8.40 -28.52 0.77
C SER A 178 8.18 -29.88 1.41
N VAL A 179 7.29 -30.71 0.83
CA VAL A 179 6.98 -32.06 1.33
C VAL A 179 8.20 -32.99 1.23
N ILE A 180 8.91 -32.97 0.10
CA ILE A 180 10.15 -33.73 -0.10
C ILE A 180 11.21 -33.31 0.91
N SER A 181 11.36 -32.02 1.25
CA SER A 181 12.33 -31.57 2.25
C SER A 181 11.99 -32.08 3.66
N VAL A 182 10.71 -32.14 4.02
CA VAL A 182 10.24 -32.73 5.29
C VAL A 182 10.55 -34.23 5.30
N VAL A 183 10.16 -34.98 4.27
CA VAL A 183 10.42 -36.42 4.14
C VAL A 183 11.93 -36.75 4.07
N GLN A 184 12.75 -35.90 3.45
CA GLN A 184 14.21 -36.04 3.42
C GLN A 184 14.86 -35.70 4.77
N SER A 185 14.32 -34.73 5.51
CA SER A 185 14.78 -34.41 6.87
C SER A 185 14.44 -35.52 7.87
N MET A 186 13.30 -36.18 7.70
CA MET A 186 12.91 -37.37 8.46
C MET A 186 13.89 -38.54 8.25
N ASN A 187 14.61 -38.62 7.12
CA ASN A 187 15.47 -39.76 6.80
C ASN A 187 16.77 -39.87 7.65
N GLN A 188 16.98 -39.01 8.66
CA GLN A 188 18.26 -38.83 9.36
C GLN A 188 18.29 -39.20 10.85
N THR A 189 17.19 -39.71 11.42
CA THR A 189 17.05 -39.95 12.87
C THR A 189 16.43 -41.29 13.22
N ALA A 190 16.88 -41.91 14.33
CA ALA A 190 16.24 -43.11 14.89
C ALA A 190 14.79 -42.86 15.36
N ASP A 191 14.45 -41.61 15.66
CA ASP A 191 13.08 -41.18 15.97
C ASP A 191 12.09 -41.44 14.81
N THR A 192 12.58 -41.61 13.58
CA THR A 192 11.75 -41.78 12.38
C THR A 192 11.19 -43.18 12.24
N GLU A 193 11.92 -44.21 12.68
CA GLU A 193 11.36 -45.58 12.73
C GLU A 193 10.23 -45.68 13.76
N LYS A 194 10.37 -44.96 14.88
CA LYS A 194 9.31 -44.81 15.88
C LYS A 194 8.12 -43.99 15.34
N PHE A 195 8.38 -42.91 14.61
CA PHE A 195 7.36 -42.09 13.96
C PHE A 195 6.48 -42.93 13.00
N PHE A 196 7.07 -43.71 12.10
CA PHE A 196 6.29 -44.54 11.18
C PHE A 196 5.57 -45.70 11.89
N ALA A 197 6.15 -46.28 12.94
CA ALA A 197 5.44 -47.27 13.77
C ALA A 197 4.19 -46.67 14.46
N ASP A 198 4.29 -45.44 14.97
CA ASP A 198 3.16 -44.72 15.56
C ASP A 198 2.09 -44.35 14.51
N VAL A 199 2.43 -44.06 13.24
CA VAL A 199 1.43 -43.85 12.16
C VAL A 199 0.59 -45.11 11.95
N LEU A 200 1.26 -46.25 11.78
CA LEU A 200 0.62 -47.53 11.47
C LEU A 200 -0.34 -47.99 12.57
N ALA A 201 0.00 -47.69 13.84
CA ALA A 201 -0.83 -48.02 15.00
C ALA A 201 -2.10 -47.15 15.17
N ASN A 202 -2.32 -46.12 14.34
CA ASN A 202 -3.45 -45.18 14.49
C ASN A 202 -4.45 -45.20 13.30
N LEU A 203 -4.35 -46.17 12.40
CA LEU A 203 -5.24 -46.36 11.25
C LEU A 203 -6.27 -47.47 11.52
N ASP A 204 -7.50 -47.14 11.94
CA ASP A 204 -8.65 -48.07 11.82
C ASP A 204 -9.68 -47.57 10.77
N PRO A 205 -10.47 -48.47 10.16
CA PRO A 205 -11.13 -48.26 8.87
C PRO A 205 -12.31 -47.27 8.89
N VAL A 206 -12.66 -46.79 7.69
CA VAL A 206 -13.53 -45.62 7.43
C VAL A 206 -15.04 -45.93 7.49
N ALA A 207 -15.83 -44.93 7.90
CA ALA A 207 -17.29 -44.86 7.76
C ALA A 207 -17.73 -43.39 7.50
N PRO A 208 -18.92 -43.12 6.89
CA PRO A 208 -19.10 -41.91 6.03
C PRO A 208 -20.06 -40.80 6.53
N MET A 209 -19.88 -39.60 5.93
CA MET A 209 -20.73 -38.38 5.75
C MET A 209 -21.45 -37.67 6.94
N GLU A 210 -21.46 -36.33 6.95
CA GLU A 210 -22.59 -35.44 6.53
C GLU A 210 -22.30 -33.92 6.80
N ASP A 211 -23.14 -33.04 6.25
CA ASP A 211 -22.97 -31.57 6.09
C ASP A 211 -23.28 -30.73 7.36
N ASP A 212 -22.79 -29.46 7.45
CA ASP A 212 -23.66 -28.26 7.29
C ASP A 212 -22.97 -26.87 7.49
N GLU A 213 -23.72 -25.85 7.06
CA GLU A 213 -23.46 -24.45 6.72
C GLU A 213 -23.06 -23.35 7.75
N GLN A 214 -22.65 -22.18 7.18
CA GLN A 214 -22.78 -20.78 7.68
C GLN A 214 -22.00 -20.32 8.95
N SER A 215 -21.74 -19.01 9.19
CA SER A 215 -21.40 -17.83 8.36
C SER A 215 -20.94 -16.68 9.29
N THR A 216 -20.19 -15.68 8.81
CA THR A 216 -20.29 -14.22 9.13
C THR A 216 -19.06 -13.41 8.68
N VAL A 217 -19.26 -12.11 8.42
CA VAL A 217 -18.32 -11.16 7.79
C VAL A 217 -18.11 -9.94 8.71
N THR A 218 -17.00 -9.22 8.55
CA THR A 218 -16.75 -7.90 9.16
C THR A 218 -16.38 -6.87 8.09
N ASN A 219 -16.85 -5.62 8.25
CA ASN A 219 -16.78 -4.54 7.24
C ASN A 219 -15.53 -3.65 7.35
N ALA A 220 -15.12 -3.02 6.23
CA ALA A 220 -14.33 -1.78 6.19
C ALA A 220 -14.37 -1.09 4.79
N ASP A 221 -15.17 -0.03 4.68
CA ASP A 221 -15.11 1.16 3.80
C ASP A 221 -14.56 1.11 2.34
N ASP A 222 -15.45 0.75 1.41
CA ASP A 222 -16.07 1.65 0.40
C ASP A 222 -15.31 2.28 -0.80
N ASP A 223 -14.01 2.07 -1.04
CA ASP A 223 -13.36 2.51 -2.31
C ASP A 223 -12.76 1.40 -3.20
N GLU A 224 -12.44 0.21 -2.69
CA GLU A 224 -11.99 -0.93 -3.53
C GLU A 224 -13.15 -1.77 -4.12
N GLU A 225 -14.41 -1.51 -3.73
CA GLU A 225 -15.54 -2.43 -4.00
C GLU A 225 -16.25 -2.24 -5.36
N PHE A 226 -16.14 -1.07 -5.99
CA PHE A 226 -16.88 -0.74 -7.21
C PHE A 226 -16.08 -0.95 -8.51
N ASN A 227 -14.82 -1.34 -8.43
CA ASN A 227 -13.96 -1.53 -9.59
C ASN A 227 -13.87 -3.01 -9.98
N ASP A 228 -13.90 -3.30 -11.28
CA ASP A 228 -13.72 -4.65 -11.79
C ASP A 228 -12.31 -5.16 -11.47
N PRO A 229 -12.14 -6.39 -10.94
CA PRO A 229 -10.85 -6.87 -10.47
C PRO A 229 -9.85 -7.23 -11.59
N ILE A 230 -10.28 -7.25 -12.87
CA ILE A 230 -9.48 -7.56 -14.05
C ILE A 230 -9.07 -6.26 -14.77
N THR A 231 -10.02 -5.36 -15.05
CA THR A 231 -9.76 -4.10 -15.77
C THR A 231 -9.33 -2.97 -14.84
N CYS A 232 -9.68 -3.04 -13.55
CA CYS A 232 -9.57 -1.96 -12.55
C CYS A 232 -10.38 -0.70 -12.88
N GLU A 233 -11.33 -0.78 -13.82
CA GLU A 233 -12.27 0.29 -14.15
C GLU A 233 -13.57 0.17 -13.32
N LEU A 234 -14.33 1.26 -13.21
CA LEU A 234 -15.60 1.29 -12.48
C LEU A 234 -16.62 0.34 -13.13
N MET A 235 -17.13 -0.63 -12.37
CA MET A 235 -18.17 -1.56 -12.84
C MET A 235 -19.44 -0.79 -13.23
N CYS A 236 -20.13 -1.26 -14.26
CA CYS A 236 -21.41 -0.73 -14.73
C CYS A 236 -22.55 -1.74 -14.55
N ASP A 237 -22.29 -3.04 -14.75
CA ASP A 237 -23.23 -4.13 -14.47
C ASP A 237 -22.55 -5.21 -13.59
N PRO A 238 -22.47 -5.00 -12.25
CA PRO A 238 -21.78 -5.91 -11.36
C PRO A 238 -22.51 -7.25 -11.20
N VAL A 239 -21.76 -8.34 -11.33
CA VAL A 239 -22.24 -9.73 -11.29
C VAL A 239 -21.28 -10.62 -10.51
N LYS A 240 -21.78 -11.69 -9.88
CA LYS A 240 -20.92 -12.70 -9.25
C LYS A 240 -20.52 -13.78 -10.25
N GLY A 241 -19.23 -14.08 -10.31
CA GLY A 241 -18.69 -15.25 -10.99
C GLY A 241 -18.71 -16.49 -10.09
N THR A 242 -18.66 -17.69 -10.69
CA THR A 242 -18.67 -18.98 -9.97
C THR A 242 -17.45 -19.25 -9.06
N ASP A 243 -16.52 -18.30 -8.91
CA ASP A 243 -15.47 -18.27 -7.90
C ASP A 243 -15.84 -17.45 -6.64
N GLY A 244 -17.05 -16.88 -6.60
CA GLY A 244 -17.59 -16.08 -5.50
C GLY A 244 -17.18 -14.61 -5.52
N ARG A 245 -16.45 -14.14 -6.55
CA ARG A 245 -16.04 -12.73 -6.70
C ARG A 245 -17.01 -11.95 -7.58
N THR A 246 -17.03 -10.63 -7.39
CA THR A 246 -17.82 -9.70 -8.20
C THR A 246 -16.98 -9.10 -9.32
N TYR A 247 -17.55 -9.01 -10.51
CA TYR A 247 -16.95 -8.53 -11.75
C TYR A 247 -17.94 -7.62 -12.49
N ASP A 248 -17.47 -6.81 -13.43
CA ASP A 248 -18.37 -6.25 -14.44
C ASP A 248 -18.78 -7.34 -15.45
N ARG A 249 -20.07 -7.38 -15.81
CA ARG A 249 -20.60 -8.35 -16.78
C ARG A 249 -19.91 -8.25 -18.14
N TRP A 250 -19.61 -7.05 -18.61
CA TRP A 250 -19.05 -6.83 -19.95
C TRP A 250 -17.60 -7.30 -20.01
N THR A 251 -16.83 -7.20 -18.90
CA THR A 251 -15.53 -7.87 -18.77
C THR A 251 -15.61 -9.37 -19.06
N ILE A 252 -16.63 -10.07 -18.54
CA ILE A 252 -16.81 -11.52 -18.74
C ILE A 252 -17.26 -11.84 -20.18
N ILE A 253 -18.20 -11.06 -20.72
CA ILE A 253 -18.77 -11.29 -22.05
C ILE A 253 -17.79 -10.94 -23.17
N ASP A 254 -17.20 -9.75 -23.14
CA ASP A 254 -16.37 -9.23 -24.25
C ASP A 254 -15.00 -9.92 -24.35
N ASN A 255 -14.53 -10.54 -23.25
CA ASN A 255 -13.27 -11.30 -23.20
C ASN A 255 -13.47 -12.82 -23.23
N ASP A 256 -14.70 -13.32 -23.43
CA ASP A 256 -15.06 -14.75 -23.45
C ASP A 256 -14.43 -15.56 -22.30
N LEU A 257 -14.61 -15.08 -21.07
CA LEU A 257 -13.95 -15.65 -19.89
C LEU A 257 -14.59 -16.99 -19.51
N THR A 258 -14.03 -18.08 -20.04
CA THR A 258 -14.46 -19.46 -19.78
C THR A 258 -13.80 -20.11 -18.56
N ARG A 259 -12.80 -19.47 -17.94
CA ARG A 259 -12.11 -19.89 -16.70
C ARG A 259 -11.88 -18.71 -15.78
N SER A 260 -11.91 -18.92 -14.45
CA SER A 260 -11.66 -17.84 -13.50
C SER A 260 -10.21 -17.35 -13.62
N PRO A 261 -9.96 -16.03 -13.65
CA PRO A 261 -8.61 -15.50 -13.63
C PRO A 261 -7.91 -15.69 -12.28
N PHE A 262 -8.67 -15.92 -11.19
CA PHE A 262 -8.18 -15.90 -9.81
C PHE A 262 -8.34 -17.23 -9.07
N ASP A 263 -9.20 -18.14 -9.54
CA ASP A 263 -9.36 -19.49 -9.00
C ASP A 263 -9.33 -20.53 -10.13
N GLN A 264 -8.13 -20.98 -10.47
CA GLN A 264 -7.89 -21.99 -11.51
C GLN A 264 -8.07 -23.43 -11.00
N SER A 265 -8.55 -23.62 -9.77
CA SER A 265 -8.69 -24.96 -9.14
C SER A 265 -10.00 -25.68 -9.47
N LYS A 266 -11.06 -24.94 -9.81
CA LYS A 266 -12.37 -25.51 -10.16
C LYS A 266 -12.37 -26.06 -11.58
N SER A 267 -12.81 -27.31 -11.75
CA SER A 267 -13.02 -27.95 -13.07
C SER A 267 -14.28 -27.46 -13.79
N LYS A 268 -15.18 -26.76 -13.09
CA LYS A 268 -16.42 -26.20 -13.64
C LYS A 268 -16.14 -24.97 -14.51
N PRO A 269 -16.87 -24.76 -15.62
CA PRO A 269 -16.73 -23.55 -16.43
C PRO A 269 -16.95 -22.28 -15.60
N PHE A 270 -16.11 -21.27 -15.80
CA PHE A 270 -16.37 -19.95 -15.22
C PHE A 270 -17.51 -19.29 -15.98
N ARG A 271 -18.51 -18.82 -15.23
CA ARG A 271 -19.73 -18.20 -15.73
C ARG A 271 -20.23 -17.18 -14.72
N ILE A 272 -21.08 -16.29 -15.20
CA ILE A 272 -21.95 -15.46 -14.36
C ILE A 272 -22.89 -16.41 -13.61
N GLU A 273 -22.84 -16.35 -12.28
CA GLU A 273 -23.67 -17.13 -11.35
C GLU A 273 -24.97 -16.38 -11.04
N CYS A 274 -24.86 -15.09 -10.67
CA CYS A 274 -26.01 -14.21 -10.43
C CYS A 274 -25.65 -12.72 -10.53
N ASP A 275 -26.68 -11.88 -10.53
CA ASP A 275 -26.55 -10.42 -10.41
C ASP A 275 -26.10 -10.02 -8.99
N ASP A 276 -25.08 -9.16 -8.84
CA ASP A 276 -24.67 -8.65 -7.52
C ASP A 276 -25.48 -7.41 -7.15
N ILE A 277 -26.73 -7.64 -6.72
CA ILE A 277 -27.70 -6.61 -6.39
C ILE A 277 -27.19 -5.68 -5.26
N ASN A 278 -26.38 -6.20 -4.34
CA ASN A 278 -25.86 -5.45 -3.19
C ASN A 278 -24.73 -4.48 -3.58
N VAL A 279 -23.85 -4.88 -4.50
CA VAL A 279 -22.86 -3.96 -5.09
C VAL A 279 -23.57 -2.99 -6.03
N ARG A 280 -24.49 -3.46 -6.88
CA ARG A 280 -25.25 -2.61 -7.83
C ARG A 280 -26.02 -1.48 -7.16
N GLY A 281 -26.77 -1.77 -6.11
CA GLY A 281 -27.57 -0.78 -5.39
C GLY A 281 -26.73 0.32 -4.75
N ARG A 282 -25.52 0.00 -4.29
CA ARG A 282 -24.56 0.98 -3.75
C ARG A 282 -23.80 1.72 -4.84
N LEU A 283 -23.43 1.03 -5.93
CA LEU A 283 -22.82 1.60 -7.12
C LEU A 283 -23.69 2.72 -7.70
N PHE A 284 -24.95 2.45 -8.02
CA PHE A 284 -25.85 3.45 -8.63
C PHE A 284 -26.22 4.58 -7.66
N LYS A 285 -26.18 4.33 -6.34
CA LYS A 285 -26.30 5.39 -5.33
C LYS A 285 -25.07 6.30 -5.27
N LYS A 286 -23.86 5.78 -5.54
CA LYS A 286 -22.59 6.54 -5.54
C LYS A 286 -22.32 7.21 -6.90
N TYR A 287 -22.74 6.59 -8.00
CA TYR A 287 -22.53 7.02 -9.40
C TYR A 287 -23.81 6.85 -10.25
N PRO A 288 -24.75 7.81 -10.21
CA PRO A 288 -26.03 7.71 -10.95
C PRO A 288 -25.86 7.57 -12.47
N GLU A 289 -24.81 8.14 -13.04
CA GLU A 289 -24.48 8.03 -14.47
C GLU A 289 -24.17 6.59 -14.92
N ALA A 290 -23.69 5.72 -14.02
CA ALA A 290 -23.47 4.30 -14.31
C ALA A 290 -24.80 3.54 -14.52
N GLU A 291 -25.89 3.97 -13.87
CA GLU A 291 -27.22 3.36 -14.06
C GLU A 291 -27.76 3.61 -15.47
N ALA A 292 -27.51 4.78 -16.04
CA ALA A 292 -27.93 5.10 -17.41
C ALA A 292 -27.22 4.20 -18.44
N LEU A 293 -25.89 4.07 -18.30
CA LEU A 293 -25.08 3.23 -19.19
C LEU A 293 -25.42 1.73 -19.04
N PHE A 294 -25.67 1.27 -17.81
CA PHE A 294 -26.17 -0.08 -17.53
C PHE A 294 -27.46 -0.41 -18.29
N ARG A 295 -28.43 0.52 -18.30
CA ARG A 295 -29.70 0.34 -19.02
C ARG A 295 -29.52 0.33 -20.54
N GLU A 296 -28.65 1.20 -21.07
CA GLU A 296 -28.33 1.28 -22.50
C GLU A 296 -27.66 0.00 -23.01
N LEU A 297 -26.60 -0.47 -22.33
CA LEU A 297 -25.85 -1.66 -22.73
C LEU A 297 -26.69 -2.94 -22.71
N ARG A 298 -27.50 -3.16 -21.66
CA ARG A 298 -28.42 -4.32 -21.61
C ARG A 298 -29.48 -4.25 -22.73
N HIS A 299 -29.98 -3.07 -23.08
CA HIS A 299 -30.96 -2.89 -24.16
C HIS A 299 -30.37 -3.20 -25.53
N ASP A 300 -29.19 -2.65 -25.85
CA ASP A 300 -28.54 -2.86 -27.15
C ASP A 300 -28.07 -4.30 -27.33
N TYR A 301 -27.55 -4.95 -26.28
CA TYR A 301 -27.18 -6.37 -26.33
C TYR A 301 -28.38 -7.29 -26.61
N ARG A 302 -29.53 -7.05 -25.96
CA ARG A 302 -30.80 -7.75 -26.25
C ARG A 302 -31.22 -7.55 -27.71
N LYS A 303 -31.16 -6.31 -28.19
CA LYS A 303 -31.59 -5.92 -29.54
C LYS A 303 -30.76 -6.62 -30.62
N GLU A 304 -29.45 -6.71 -30.43
CA GLU A 304 -28.56 -7.43 -31.35
C GLU A 304 -28.77 -8.96 -31.27
N ALA A 305 -28.98 -9.52 -30.07
CA ALA A 305 -29.31 -10.94 -29.89
C ALA A 305 -30.54 -11.36 -30.71
N MET A 306 -31.64 -10.58 -30.61
CA MET A 306 -32.86 -10.81 -31.40
C MET A 306 -32.63 -10.64 -32.91
N LYS A 307 -31.79 -9.68 -33.31
CA LYS A 307 -31.45 -9.42 -34.72
C LYS A 307 -30.68 -10.60 -35.32
N LEU A 308 -29.72 -11.17 -34.60
CA LEU A 308 -29.01 -12.39 -34.99
C LEU A 308 -29.94 -13.60 -35.05
N ALA A 309 -30.83 -13.77 -34.06
CA ALA A 309 -31.82 -14.85 -34.02
C ALA A 309 -32.79 -14.83 -35.22
N ARG A 310 -33.22 -13.64 -35.62
CA ARG A 310 -34.07 -13.41 -36.80
C ARG A 310 -33.29 -13.48 -38.12
N GLY A 311 -32.00 -13.19 -38.09
CA GLY A 311 -31.08 -13.29 -39.24
C GLY A 311 -30.57 -14.70 -39.55
N GLY A 312 -30.88 -15.71 -38.71
CA GLY A 312 -30.44 -17.10 -38.89
C GLY A 312 -29.02 -17.37 -38.38
N HIS A 313 -28.45 -16.49 -37.55
CA HIS A 313 -27.13 -16.65 -36.93
C HIS A 313 -27.22 -17.53 -35.66
N ASP A 314 -27.82 -18.72 -35.82
CA ASP A 314 -28.34 -19.61 -34.77
C ASP A 314 -27.30 -20.09 -33.73
N ALA A 315 -26.00 -19.94 -33.97
CA ALA A 315 -24.96 -20.25 -32.99
C ALA A 315 -24.67 -19.07 -32.05
N GLU A 316 -24.46 -17.88 -32.61
CA GLU A 316 -24.18 -16.64 -31.87
C GLU A 316 -25.44 -16.15 -31.14
N ALA A 317 -26.58 -16.23 -31.81
CA ALA A 317 -27.89 -15.87 -31.26
C ALA A 317 -28.23 -16.63 -29.98
N LEU A 318 -27.99 -17.96 -29.92
CA LEU A 318 -28.26 -18.74 -28.70
C LEU A 318 -27.44 -18.27 -27.51
N VAL A 319 -26.13 -18.04 -27.69
CA VAL A 319 -25.24 -17.59 -26.59
C VAL A 319 -25.67 -16.22 -26.08
N MET A 320 -26.04 -15.30 -26.98
CA MET A 320 -26.53 -13.97 -26.58
C MET A 320 -27.90 -14.03 -25.90
N LEU A 321 -28.84 -14.84 -26.41
CA LEU A 321 -30.16 -15.04 -25.78
C LEU A 321 -30.02 -15.71 -24.40
N GLU A 322 -29.20 -16.76 -24.26
CA GLU A 322 -28.90 -17.38 -22.95
C GLU A 322 -28.27 -16.40 -21.96
N ASN A 323 -27.49 -15.42 -22.42
CA ASN A 323 -26.98 -14.36 -21.57
C ASN A 323 -28.12 -13.40 -21.14
N VAL A 324 -28.94 -12.90 -22.07
CA VAL A 324 -30.08 -12.01 -21.76
C VAL A 324 -31.01 -12.62 -20.70
N LEU A 325 -31.33 -13.90 -20.85
CA LEU A 325 -32.25 -14.61 -19.95
C LEU A 325 -31.67 -14.88 -18.54
N LYS A 326 -30.41 -14.52 -18.26
CA LYS A 326 -29.87 -14.49 -16.88
C LYS A 326 -30.29 -13.25 -16.08
N TRP A 327 -30.80 -12.22 -16.76
CA TRP A 327 -31.15 -10.93 -16.15
C TRP A 327 -32.53 -10.40 -16.54
N ALA A 328 -33.19 -11.07 -17.47
CA ALA A 328 -34.58 -10.89 -17.87
C ALA A 328 -35.16 -12.29 -18.15
N ASP A 329 -35.36 -13.07 -17.08
CA ASP A 329 -35.87 -14.44 -17.11
C ASP A 329 -37.38 -14.52 -17.38
N ASP A 330 -38.04 -13.38 -17.47
CA ASP A 330 -39.43 -13.18 -17.90
C ASP A 330 -39.55 -12.70 -19.37
N ASP A 331 -38.45 -12.55 -20.10
CA ASP A 331 -38.41 -12.06 -21.48
C ASP A 331 -38.92 -13.11 -22.49
N SER A 332 -40.25 -13.20 -22.61
CA SER A 332 -40.93 -14.20 -23.42
C SER A 332 -40.49 -14.18 -24.90
N GLU A 333 -40.20 -13.01 -25.47
CA GLU A 333 -39.74 -12.86 -26.85
C GLU A 333 -38.34 -13.50 -27.04
N CYS A 334 -37.44 -13.34 -26.06
CA CYS A 334 -36.12 -13.97 -26.09
C CYS A 334 -36.19 -15.49 -25.81
N PHE A 335 -37.10 -15.93 -24.93
CA PHE A 335 -37.39 -17.35 -24.70
C PHE A 335 -37.90 -18.05 -25.97
N GLU A 336 -38.94 -17.50 -26.61
CA GLU A 336 -39.51 -18.04 -27.85
C GLU A 336 -38.47 -18.14 -28.97
N LEU A 337 -37.66 -17.09 -29.16
CA LEU A 337 -36.59 -17.09 -30.16
C LEU A 337 -35.50 -18.14 -29.88
N ARG A 338 -35.12 -18.34 -28.61
CA ARG A 338 -34.15 -19.38 -28.21
C ARG A 338 -34.71 -20.76 -28.53
N ASP A 339 -35.94 -21.04 -28.12
CA ASP A 339 -36.54 -22.37 -28.25
C ASP A 339 -36.83 -22.72 -29.71
N LEU A 340 -37.25 -21.75 -30.54
CA LEU A 340 -37.33 -21.90 -31.99
C LEU A 340 -35.97 -22.28 -32.63
N ILE A 341 -34.86 -21.72 -32.15
CA ILE A 341 -33.52 -22.09 -32.66
C ILE A 341 -33.14 -23.51 -32.20
N LEU A 342 -33.45 -23.89 -30.97
CA LEU A 342 -33.19 -25.24 -30.44
C LEU A 342 -34.03 -26.30 -31.18
N GLU A 343 -35.28 -26.01 -31.53
CA GLU A 343 -36.11 -26.86 -32.39
C GLU A 343 -35.54 -26.99 -33.81
N ARG A 344 -35.08 -25.90 -34.42
CA ARG A 344 -34.41 -25.97 -35.74
C ARG A 344 -33.17 -26.87 -35.70
N LYS A 345 -32.36 -26.78 -34.64
CA LYS A 345 -31.16 -27.60 -34.48
C LYS A 345 -31.48 -29.08 -34.22
N SER A 346 -32.45 -29.38 -33.37
CA SER A 346 -32.82 -30.77 -33.08
C SER A 346 -33.38 -31.49 -34.32
N GLN A 347 -34.11 -30.78 -35.18
CA GLN A 347 -34.57 -31.30 -36.48
C GLN A 347 -33.39 -31.53 -37.47
N GLN A 348 -32.35 -30.69 -37.44
CA GLN A 348 -31.12 -30.89 -38.23
C GLN A 348 -30.28 -32.09 -37.74
N ASP A 349 -30.14 -32.26 -36.42
CA ASP A 349 -29.41 -33.40 -35.84
C ASP A 349 -30.15 -34.73 -36.12
N PHE A 350 -31.49 -34.75 -36.10
CA PHE A 350 -32.28 -35.92 -36.53
C PHE A 350 -32.08 -36.28 -38.01
N ALA A 351 -31.88 -35.29 -38.88
CA ALA A 351 -31.62 -35.52 -40.30
C ALA A 351 -30.20 -36.04 -40.61
N THR A 352 -29.27 -35.96 -39.65
CA THR A 352 -27.86 -36.35 -39.83
C THR A 352 -27.45 -37.61 -39.07
N GLY A 353 -28.35 -38.20 -38.26
CA GLY A 353 -28.23 -39.58 -37.80
C GLY A 353 -27.14 -39.84 -36.76
N VAL A 354 -26.86 -38.88 -35.88
CA VAL A 354 -25.90 -39.04 -34.76
C VAL A 354 -26.64 -39.38 -33.47
N ASN A 355 -26.25 -40.49 -32.84
CA ASN A 355 -26.91 -41.02 -31.64
C ASN A 355 -26.58 -40.20 -30.38
N ILE A 356 -27.55 -40.04 -29.48
CA ILE A 356 -27.45 -39.16 -28.29
C ILE A 356 -27.12 -40.00 -27.04
N GLN A 357 -25.84 -40.29 -26.86
CA GLN A 357 -25.18 -40.64 -25.60
C GLN A 357 -23.67 -40.47 -25.80
N GLU A 358 -22.96 -39.99 -24.77
CA GLU A 358 -21.56 -39.49 -24.82
C GLU A 358 -21.34 -38.18 -25.62
N ARG A 359 -21.59 -37.02 -24.98
CA ARG A 359 -21.01 -35.74 -25.46
C ARG A 359 -20.82 -34.62 -24.42
N GLU A 360 -20.36 -34.95 -23.21
CA GLU A 360 -19.88 -33.95 -22.23
C GLU A 360 -18.35 -33.96 -22.00
N THR A 361 -17.57 -34.42 -22.98
CA THR A 361 -16.15 -34.07 -23.07
C THR A 361 -15.73 -33.90 -24.53
N SER A 362 -14.79 -32.98 -24.77
CA SER A 362 -14.11 -32.74 -26.06
C SER A 362 -14.88 -31.94 -27.14
N ARG A 363 -14.82 -30.60 -27.04
CA ARG A 363 -14.76 -29.71 -28.21
C ARG A 363 -13.62 -28.69 -28.06
N SER A 364 -12.41 -29.14 -28.36
CA SER A 364 -11.35 -28.26 -28.87
C SER A 364 -11.31 -28.42 -30.39
N LEU A 365 -11.71 -27.39 -31.13
CA LEU A 365 -11.43 -27.28 -32.56
C LEU A 365 -10.95 -25.84 -32.88
N PRO A 366 -9.94 -25.66 -33.74
CA PRO A 366 -9.46 -24.34 -34.14
C PRO A 366 -10.27 -23.79 -35.31
N PHE A 367 -10.38 -22.46 -35.45
CA PHE A 367 -9.89 -21.70 -36.62
C PHE A 367 -10.16 -20.19 -36.47
N THR A 368 -9.49 -19.45 -37.36
CA THR A 368 -9.26 -18.00 -37.51
C THR A 368 -10.44 -17.02 -37.58
N GLN A 369 -10.18 -15.83 -37.02
CA GLN A 369 -10.53 -14.47 -37.49
C GLN A 369 -11.96 -13.89 -37.37
N SER A 370 -11.96 -12.65 -36.85
CA SER A 370 -12.98 -11.58 -36.93
C SER A 370 -14.37 -11.83 -36.34
N SER A 371 -14.54 -11.43 -35.07
CA SER A 371 -15.80 -10.92 -34.51
C SER A 371 -15.73 -9.39 -34.43
N PRO A 372 -16.85 -8.65 -34.55
CA PRO A 372 -16.84 -7.19 -34.59
C PRO A 372 -16.63 -6.59 -33.19
N THR A 373 -15.55 -5.82 -33.02
CA THR A 373 -15.32 -5.04 -31.80
C THR A 373 -16.33 -3.89 -31.70
N LEU A 374 -17.18 -3.91 -30.66
CA LEU A 374 -17.85 -2.70 -30.19
C LEU A 374 -16.80 -1.70 -29.67
N PRO A 375 -17.04 -0.37 -29.78
CA PRO A 375 -16.00 0.61 -29.44
C PRO A 375 -15.85 0.75 -27.93
N SER A 376 -14.64 0.51 -27.41
CA SER A 376 -14.27 0.83 -26.04
C SER A 376 -14.45 2.33 -25.78
N ARG A 377 -15.42 2.70 -24.92
CA ARG A 377 -15.68 4.08 -24.48
C ARG A 377 -15.22 4.27 -23.04
N SER A 378 -14.07 4.92 -22.87
CA SER A 378 -13.61 5.36 -21.56
C SER A 378 -14.51 6.49 -21.02
N ILE A 379 -15.09 6.29 -19.84
CA ILE A 379 -15.82 7.36 -19.14
C ILE A 379 -14.78 8.36 -18.62
N THR A 380 -14.84 9.59 -19.13
CA THR A 380 -14.05 10.71 -18.60
C THR A 380 -15.03 11.73 -18.03
N LEU A 381 -15.02 11.95 -16.72
CA LEU A 381 -15.92 12.93 -16.08
C LEU A 381 -15.52 14.37 -16.46
N PRO A 382 -16.48 15.31 -16.61
CA PRO A 382 -16.20 16.64 -17.13
C PRO A 382 -15.39 17.50 -16.14
N ARG A 383 -14.54 18.37 -16.69
CA ARG A 383 -13.94 19.49 -15.95
C ARG A 383 -14.36 20.80 -16.61
N ASP A 384 -15.36 21.45 -16.01
CA ASP A 384 -15.64 22.86 -16.27
C ASP A 384 -15.47 23.65 -14.98
N HIS A 385 -14.64 24.68 -15.02
CA HIS A 385 -14.99 26.05 -14.63
C HIS A 385 -13.87 27.00 -15.11
N GLU A 386 -14.26 27.93 -15.96
CA GLU A 386 -13.38 28.93 -16.58
C GLU A 386 -12.98 30.04 -15.61
N PHE A 387 -11.93 30.78 -15.96
CA PHE A 387 -11.77 32.18 -15.54
C PHE A 387 -11.25 33.03 -16.71
N HIS A 388 -12.09 33.94 -17.20
CA HIS A 388 -11.73 35.02 -18.13
C HIS A 388 -10.80 36.05 -17.49
N ILE A 389 -9.84 36.59 -18.25
CA ILE A 389 -9.53 38.05 -18.29
C ILE A 389 -9.18 38.43 -19.74
N GLU A 390 -9.72 39.55 -20.22
CA GLU A 390 -9.53 40.07 -21.58
C GLU A 390 -8.30 41.00 -21.76
N GLU A 391 -7.69 40.88 -22.94
CA GLU A 391 -7.13 41.89 -23.84
C GLU A 391 -7.25 43.41 -23.49
N HIS A 392 -6.16 44.21 -23.61
CA HIS A 392 -6.12 45.44 -24.48
C HIS A 392 -4.80 46.30 -24.47
N ILE A 393 -4.56 46.98 -25.62
CA ILE A 393 -3.79 48.25 -25.85
C ILE A 393 -2.24 48.27 -26.06
N HIS A 394 -1.86 48.21 -27.34
CA HIS A 394 -1.18 49.25 -28.18
C HIS A 394 0.01 50.18 -27.73
N ARG A 395 0.98 50.29 -28.68
CA ARG A 395 1.74 51.48 -29.19
C ARG A 395 3.18 51.84 -28.72
N VAL A 396 4.15 51.44 -29.55
CA VAL A 396 5.21 52.22 -30.27
C VAL A 396 5.69 53.58 -29.70
N ARG A 397 7.02 53.69 -29.48
CA ARG A 397 8.00 54.80 -29.82
C ARG A 397 9.26 54.65 -28.93
N SER A 398 10.51 55.05 -29.20
CA SER A 398 11.38 55.31 -30.38
C SER A 398 12.52 56.27 -29.92
N PHE A 399 13.74 56.13 -30.45
CA PHE A 399 14.88 57.10 -30.44
C PHE A 399 15.89 57.21 -29.24
N ASP A 400 17.12 56.73 -29.52
CA ASP A 400 18.43 57.45 -29.56
C ASP A 400 19.23 58.02 -28.35
N THR A 401 20.49 57.53 -28.24
CA THR A 401 21.78 58.27 -28.03
C THR A 401 22.06 58.99 -26.68
N THR A 402 23.29 59.27 -26.17
CA THR A 402 24.72 58.93 -26.46
C THR A 402 25.66 59.37 -25.29
N SER A 403 26.84 58.72 -25.12
CA SER A 403 28.09 59.28 -24.50
C SER A 403 28.09 59.57 -22.96
N SER A 404 29.18 59.79 -22.20
CA SER A 404 30.65 59.55 -22.37
C SER A 404 31.46 59.86 -21.06
N ARG A 405 32.34 58.92 -20.63
CA ARG A 405 33.66 59.06 -19.94
C ARG A 405 33.79 59.59 -18.49
N ASP A 406 34.58 58.88 -17.64
CA ASP A 406 35.92 59.28 -17.13
C ASP A 406 36.60 58.20 -16.23
N ILE A 407 37.95 58.06 -16.30
CA ILE A 407 38.78 56.95 -15.72
C ILE A 407 40.27 57.42 -15.53
N PRO A 408 40.94 57.40 -14.34
CA PRO A 408 41.76 56.23 -13.84
C PRO A 408 41.98 56.24 -12.27
N PRO A 409 42.98 55.59 -11.58
CA PRO A 409 44.00 54.61 -12.00
C PRO A 409 44.22 53.30 -11.15
N ARG A 410 44.31 52.18 -11.88
CA ARG A 410 45.41 51.16 -11.96
C ARG A 410 45.97 50.39 -10.73
N SER A 411 45.80 49.06 -10.81
CA SER A 411 46.90 48.07 -10.84
C SER A 411 46.51 46.82 -11.68
N LYS A 412 47.43 46.28 -12.48
CA LYS A 412 47.25 45.15 -13.46
C LYS A 412 47.80 43.81 -12.90
N PRO A 413 47.57 42.62 -13.52
CA PRO A 413 46.75 42.33 -14.71
C PRO A 413 45.74 41.15 -14.53
N LYS A 414 44.45 41.36 -14.84
CA LYS A 414 43.46 40.27 -15.10
C LYS A 414 42.47 40.59 -16.25
N GLN A 415 42.71 41.65 -17.01
CA GLN A 415 41.70 42.23 -17.91
C GLN A 415 42.06 42.16 -19.40
N GLU A 416 43.30 41.82 -19.75
CA GLU A 416 43.74 41.67 -21.15
C GLU A 416 43.29 40.34 -21.81
N GLU A 417 42.92 39.32 -21.02
CA GLU A 417 42.30 38.09 -21.56
C GLU A 417 40.80 38.27 -21.83
N LYS A 418 40.07 39.00 -20.98
CA LYS A 418 38.64 39.26 -21.20
C LYS A 418 38.36 40.07 -22.47
N SER A 419 39.31 40.88 -22.95
CA SER A 419 39.18 41.64 -24.20
C SER A 419 39.52 40.85 -25.47
N ARG A 420 39.97 39.60 -25.38
CA ARG A 420 40.23 38.74 -26.57
C ARG A 420 39.07 37.82 -26.95
N ALA A 421 38.05 37.69 -26.11
CA ALA A 421 37.02 36.68 -26.26
C ALA A 421 35.76 37.14 -27.01
N MET A 422 35.50 38.45 -27.12
CA MET A 422 34.35 38.95 -27.88
C MET A 422 34.64 38.84 -29.39
N ILE A 423 33.99 37.90 -30.08
CA ILE A 423 34.23 37.70 -31.52
C ILE A 423 33.98 39.02 -32.27
N ALA A 424 34.98 39.47 -33.02
CA ALA A 424 34.74 40.49 -34.03
C ALA A 424 33.74 39.92 -35.04
N ILE A 425 32.56 40.53 -35.16
CA ILE A 425 31.46 40.08 -36.05
C ILE A 425 31.97 39.78 -37.48
N HIS A 426 33.01 40.48 -37.92
CA HIS A 426 33.72 40.28 -39.18
C HIS A 426 34.43 38.92 -39.31
N GLU A 427 35.06 38.42 -38.24
CA GLU A 427 35.72 37.10 -38.23
C GLU A 427 34.68 35.98 -38.32
N LEU A 428 33.59 36.06 -37.54
CA LEU A 428 32.49 35.10 -37.63
C LEU A 428 31.85 35.12 -39.02
N LYS A 429 31.62 36.30 -39.59
CA LYS A 429 31.12 36.46 -40.96
C LYS A 429 32.01 35.77 -41.98
N SER A 430 33.33 35.91 -41.86
CA SER A 430 34.30 35.27 -42.74
C SER A 430 34.26 33.75 -42.60
N ILE A 431 34.26 33.23 -41.36
CA ILE A 431 34.20 31.79 -41.09
C ILE A 431 32.89 31.18 -41.61
N VAL A 432 31.73 31.77 -41.31
CA VAL A 432 30.41 31.28 -41.78
C VAL A 432 30.34 31.31 -43.31
N CYS A 433 30.88 32.35 -43.96
CA CYS A 433 30.95 32.43 -45.42
C CYS A 433 31.89 31.39 -46.07
N LEU A 434 32.90 30.89 -45.35
CA LEU A 434 33.73 29.76 -45.80
C LEU A 434 33.03 28.43 -45.59
N LEU A 435 32.29 28.26 -44.49
CA LEU A 435 31.47 27.07 -44.23
C LEU A 435 30.28 26.92 -45.20
N SER A 436 29.79 28.03 -45.76
CA SER A 436 28.64 28.04 -46.68
C SER A 436 29.03 27.91 -48.16
N LYS A 437 30.27 27.55 -48.49
CA LYS A 437 30.78 27.48 -49.88
C LYS A 437 31.43 26.13 -50.17
N GLU A 438 31.25 25.67 -51.41
CA GLU A 438 32.08 24.62 -51.99
C GLU A 438 33.49 25.18 -52.22
N ILE A 439 34.42 24.83 -51.32
CA ILE A 439 35.84 25.18 -51.36
C ILE A 439 36.68 23.94 -51.05
N ALA A 440 37.97 23.99 -51.38
CA ALA A 440 38.88 22.88 -51.10
C ALA A 440 38.92 22.50 -49.60
N ASP A 441 39.10 21.20 -49.34
CA ASP A 441 39.01 20.58 -48.01
C ASP A 441 39.86 21.25 -46.93
N SER A 442 41.07 21.71 -47.27
CA SER A 442 42.02 22.27 -46.30
C SER A 442 41.52 23.62 -45.74
N PRO A 443 41.19 24.64 -46.57
CA PRO A 443 40.45 25.83 -46.12
C PRO A 443 39.16 25.53 -45.36
N LEU A 444 38.33 24.59 -45.82
CA LEU A 444 37.07 24.24 -45.17
C LEU A 444 37.29 23.66 -43.76
N ARG A 445 38.28 22.78 -43.62
CA ARG A 445 38.69 22.19 -42.34
C ARG A 445 39.22 23.24 -41.38
N GLU A 446 39.97 24.22 -41.86
CA GLU A 446 40.49 25.30 -41.02
C GLU A 446 39.36 26.23 -40.54
N ALA A 447 38.43 26.60 -41.41
CA ALA A 447 37.22 27.33 -41.03
C ALA A 447 36.40 26.57 -39.97
N ALA A 448 36.15 25.27 -40.19
CA ALA A 448 35.43 24.42 -39.23
C ALA A 448 36.15 24.30 -37.88
N ARG A 449 37.49 24.17 -37.88
CA ARG A 449 38.31 24.10 -36.66
C ARG A 449 38.27 25.40 -35.88
N ASN A 450 38.40 26.53 -36.56
CA ASN A 450 38.34 27.86 -35.95
C ASN A 450 36.95 28.11 -35.36
N PHE A 451 35.88 27.77 -36.08
CA PHE A 451 34.52 27.78 -35.55
C PHE A 451 34.39 26.91 -34.29
N ALA A 452 34.84 25.66 -34.35
CA ALA A 452 34.71 24.72 -33.23
C ALA A 452 35.51 25.15 -31.99
N ASN A 453 36.61 25.88 -32.16
CA ASN A 453 37.41 26.46 -31.10
C ASN A 453 36.73 27.68 -30.45
N LEU A 454 36.20 28.62 -31.26
CA LEU A 454 35.42 29.75 -30.76
C LEU A 454 34.19 29.30 -29.95
N ALA A 455 33.50 28.26 -30.44
CA ALA A 455 32.35 27.67 -29.77
C ALA A 455 32.65 26.99 -28.41
N ARG A 456 33.91 26.87 -27.99
CA ARG A 456 34.24 26.34 -26.64
C ARG A 456 33.88 27.35 -25.55
N ASP A 457 34.12 28.63 -25.82
CA ASP A 457 33.83 29.74 -24.91
C ASP A 457 32.32 29.91 -24.65
N SER A 458 31.96 30.22 -23.40
CA SER A 458 30.58 30.28 -22.91
C SER A 458 29.74 31.41 -23.49
N GLU A 459 30.34 32.55 -23.79
CA GLU A 459 29.62 33.71 -24.35
C GLU A 459 29.52 33.57 -25.88
N ASN A 460 30.63 33.17 -26.51
CA ASN A 460 30.69 32.96 -27.95
C ASN A 460 29.70 31.90 -28.43
N LYS A 461 29.54 30.77 -27.76
CA LYS A 461 28.60 29.72 -28.21
C LYS A 461 27.15 30.21 -28.29
N VAL A 462 26.72 31.13 -27.42
CA VAL A 462 25.35 31.69 -27.46
C VAL A 462 25.22 32.62 -28.67
N ASN A 463 26.18 33.54 -28.82
CA ASN A 463 26.21 34.53 -29.90
C ASN A 463 26.35 33.89 -31.29
N MET A 464 27.24 32.90 -31.44
CA MET A 464 27.48 32.19 -32.69
C MET A 464 26.24 31.44 -33.19
N ALA A 465 25.45 30.87 -32.29
CA ALA A 465 24.20 30.19 -32.63
C ALA A 465 23.03 31.15 -32.92
N MET A 466 23.20 32.46 -32.69
CA MET A 466 22.28 33.52 -33.15
C MET A 466 22.73 34.17 -34.45
N TYR A 467 23.94 33.88 -34.94
CA TYR A 467 24.46 34.49 -36.15
C TYR A 467 23.74 33.95 -37.40
N PRO A 468 23.20 34.81 -38.29
CA PRO A 468 22.43 34.38 -39.45
C PRO A 468 23.19 33.39 -40.35
N GLY A 469 22.56 32.25 -40.68
CA GLY A 469 23.13 31.22 -41.54
C GLY A 469 24.18 30.32 -40.88
N ALA A 470 24.59 30.57 -39.63
CA ALA A 470 25.65 29.80 -38.98
C ALA A 470 25.21 28.36 -38.66
N LEU A 471 23.97 28.18 -38.15
CA LEU A 471 23.45 26.86 -37.83
C LEU A 471 23.11 26.07 -39.10
N GLU A 472 22.55 26.73 -40.11
CA GLU A 472 22.22 26.17 -41.41
C GLU A 472 23.48 25.69 -42.14
N SER A 473 24.56 26.48 -42.13
CA SER A 473 25.84 26.11 -42.73
C SER A 473 26.48 24.91 -42.02
N LEU A 474 26.44 24.87 -40.67
CA LEU A 474 26.93 23.70 -39.94
C LEU A 474 26.11 22.45 -40.24
N VAL A 475 24.78 22.53 -40.19
CA VAL A 475 23.90 21.38 -40.46
C VAL A 475 24.06 20.90 -41.90
N GLY A 476 24.22 21.80 -42.87
CA GLY A 476 24.56 21.47 -44.26
C GLY A 476 25.84 20.62 -44.40
N LEU A 477 26.84 20.86 -43.53
CA LEU A 477 28.10 20.10 -43.48
C LEU A 477 28.07 18.86 -42.58
N LEU A 478 26.99 18.59 -41.84
CA LEU A 478 26.81 17.34 -41.08
C LEU A 478 26.32 16.21 -42.01
N THR A 479 27.13 15.79 -42.97
CA THR A 479 26.78 14.70 -43.90
C THR A 479 28.01 13.85 -44.27
N LEU A 480 27.79 12.60 -44.67
CA LEU A 480 28.86 11.60 -44.86
C LEU A 480 29.73 11.85 -46.10
N ASP A 481 29.22 12.64 -47.03
CA ASP A 481 29.87 13.17 -48.23
C ASP A 481 30.88 14.29 -47.93
N VAL A 482 30.92 14.83 -46.70
CA VAL A 482 31.97 15.76 -46.24
C VAL A 482 33.20 14.98 -45.76
N PRO A 483 34.44 15.37 -46.16
CA PRO A 483 35.66 14.69 -45.73
C PRO A 483 35.77 14.53 -44.21
N GLU A 484 36.13 13.33 -43.74
CA GLU A 484 36.17 12.96 -42.30
C GLU A 484 36.82 14.03 -41.41
N SER A 485 37.96 14.56 -41.87
CA SER A 485 38.75 15.53 -41.11
C SER A 485 38.12 16.92 -40.99
N VAL A 486 37.17 17.26 -41.88
CA VAL A 486 36.27 18.42 -41.81
C VAL A 486 35.06 18.07 -40.94
N LEU A 487 34.42 16.93 -41.22
CA LEU A 487 33.21 16.46 -40.55
C LEU A 487 33.38 16.33 -39.04
N TYR A 488 34.54 15.87 -38.57
CA TYR A 488 34.90 15.87 -37.15
C TYR A 488 34.91 17.27 -36.52
N GLU A 489 35.51 18.25 -37.19
CA GLU A 489 35.59 19.64 -36.70
C GLU A 489 34.19 20.28 -36.67
N VAL A 490 33.39 20.08 -37.72
CA VAL A 490 31.99 20.54 -37.80
C VAL A 490 31.15 19.93 -36.67
N THR A 491 31.22 18.61 -36.49
CA THR A 491 30.46 17.88 -35.46
C THR A 491 30.89 18.33 -34.05
N ARG A 492 32.20 18.50 -33.80
CA ARG A 492 32.71 19.03 -32.52
C ARG A 492 32.22 20.46 -32.27
N GLY A 493 32.22 21.31 -33.29
CA GLY A 493 31.70 22.68 -33.19
C GLY A 493 30.20 22.72 -32.87
N PHE A 494 29.42 21.90 -33.56
CA PHE A 494 27.98 21.75 -33.30
C PHE A 494 27.70 21.23 -31.89
N ALA A 495 28.44 20.20 -31.45
CA ALA A 495 28.36 19.65 -30.10
C ALA A 495 28.83 20.65 -29.01
N ASN A 496 29.72 21.60 -29.35
CA ASN A 496 30.09 22.71 -28.48
C ASN A 496 28.95 23.75 -28.36
N LEU A 497 28.32 24.14 -29.48
CA LEU A 497 27.17 25.05 -29.45
C LEU A 497 26.00 24.51 -28.62
N SER A 498 25.63 23.23 -28.80
CA SER A 498 24.51 22.60 -28.08
C SER A 498 24.71 22.51 -26.56
N SER A 499 25.93 22.71 -26.06
CA SER A 499 26.19 22.71 -24.61
C SER A 499 25.55 23.89 -23.85
N ALA A 500 25.19 24.98 -24.54
CA ALA A 500 24.44 26.10 -23.97
C ALA A 500 22.92 25.83 -23.99
N ARG A 501 22.23 26.16 -22.90
CA ARG A 501 20.79 25.93 -22.75
C ARG A 501 19.98 26.75 -23.77
N GLU A 502 20.42 27.98 -24.00
CA GLU A 502 19.91 28.98 -24.93
C GLU A 502 19.99 28.55 -26.40
N ASN A 503 20.73 27.47 -26.67
CA ASN A 503 20.93 26.92 -28.00
C ASN A 503 20.15 25.62 -28.26
N GLN A 504 19.81 24.87 -27.21
CA GLN A 504 19.28 23.49 -27.36
C GLN A 504 17.98 23.43 -28.16
N GLU A 505 17.00 24.28 -27.82
CA GLU A 505 15.71 24.30 -28.49
C GLU A 505 15.83 24.76 -29.95
N LYS A 506 16.53 25.87 -30.21
CA LYS A 506 16.67 26.43 -31.56
C LYS A 506 17.47 25.53 -32.51
N MET A 507 18.53 24.87 -32.02
CA MET A 507 19.33 23.96 -32.85
C MET A 507 18.54 22.71 -33.29
N ALA A 508 17.68 22.15 -32.43
CA ALA A 508 16.82 21.01 -32.79
C ALA A 508 15.65 21.37 -33.73
N LYS A 509 15.41 22.67 -33.96
CA LYS A 509 14.43 23.18 -34.94
C LYS A 509 15.01 23.35 -36.35
N VAL A 510 16.34 23.37 -36.52
CA VAL A 510 16.99 23.49 -37.83
C VAL A 510 16.65 22.27 -38.70
N PRO A 511 16.22 22.43 -39.97
CA PRO A 511 15.85 21.33 -40.86
C PRO A 511 16.97 20.30 -41.02
N GLN A 512 16.62 19.01 -41.10
CA GLN A 512 17.54 17.87 -41.22
C GLN A 512 18.55 17.66 -40.07
N CYS A 513 18.57 18.53 -39.05
CA CYS A 513 19.56 18.49 -37.98
C CYS A 513 19.57 17.16 -37.22
N LEU A 514 18.39 16.63 -36.88
CA LEU A 514 18.29 15.46 -36.01
C LEU A 514 18.64 14.20 -36.80
N GLU A 515 18.11 14.09 -38.02
CA GLU A 515 18.30 13.00 -38.96
C GLU A 515 19.79 12.84 -39.31
N ARG A 516 20.48 13.95 -39.61
CA ARG A 516 21.93 13.98 -39.86
C ARG A 516 22.73 13.52 -38.64
N LEU A 517 22.39 13.96 -37.43
CA LEU A 517 23.03 13.46 -36.21
C LEU A 517 22.82 11.94 -36.01
N VAL A 518 21.65 11.38 -36.38
CA VAL A 518 21.42 9.93 -36.33
C VAL A 518 22.28 9.17 -37.33
N GLN A 519 22.46 9.70 -38.54
CA GLN A 519 23.36 9.15 -39.55
C GLN A 519 24.83 9.15 -39.08
N LEU A 520 25.30 10.24 -38.46
CA LEU A 520 26.65 10.34 -37.91
C LEU A 520 26.90 9.43 -36.69
N MET A 521 25.87 8.82 -36.13
CA MET A 521 25.98 7.78 -35.11
C MET A 521 26.09 6.35 -35.70
N HIS A 522 26.04 6.17 -37.02
CA HIS A 522 26.12 4.85 -37.65
C HIS A 522 27.46 4.14 -37.37
N LYS A 523 27.44 2.80 -37.26
CA LYS A 523 28.59 1.95 -36.88
C LYS A 523 29.84 2.11 -37.78
N GLU A 524 29.65 2.52 -39.03
CA GLU A 524 30.71 2.74 -40.03
C GLU A 524 31.38 4.11 -39.90
N VAL A 525 30.77 5.04 -39.17
CA VAL A 525 31.33 6.38 -38.92
C VAL A 525 32.44 6.28 -37.86
N PRO A 526 33.57 6.99 -38.01
CA PRO A 526 34.64 7.00 -37.02
C PRO A 526 34.17 7.34 -35.60
N ARG A 527 34.66 6.60 -34.60
CA ARG A 527 34.27 6.75 -33.18
C ARG A 527 34.41 8.17 -32.64
N SER A 528 35.38 8.94 -33.15
CA SER A 528 35.56 10.37 -32.83
C SER A 528 34.33 11.21 -33.23
N ILE A 529 33.81 11.00 -34.44
CA ILE A 529 32.62 11.68 -34.97
C ILE A 529 31.36 11.15 -34.27
N GLN A 530 31.21 9.84 -34.12
CA GLN A 530 30.09 9.23 -33.38
C GLN A 530 29.97 9.82 -31.96
N SER A 531 31.11 9.97 -31.25
CA SER A 531 31.12 10.52 -29.90
C SER A 531 30.70 11.98 -29.86
N GLU A 532 31.07 12.80 -30.85
CA GLU A 532 30.66 14.20 -30.93
C GLU A 532 29.19 14.33 -31.35
N ALA A 533 28.71 13.50 -32.28
CA ALA A 533 27.32 13.45 -32.72
C ALA A 533 26.39 13.02 -31.57
N ALA A 534 26.73 11.93 -30.87
CA ALA A 534 26.01 11.50 -29.67
C ALA A 534 26.06 12.54 -28.55
N ARG A 535 27.18 13.26 -28.37
CA ARG A 535 27.30 14.36 -27.40
C ARG A 535 26.39 15.54 -27.75
N ALA A 536 26.32 15.92 -29.03
CA ALA A 536 25.40 16.94 -29.51
C ALA A 536 23.94 16.51 -29.23
N PHE A 537 23.57 15.30 -29.64
CA PHE A 537 22.23 14.75 -29.46
C PHE A 537 21.84 14.68 -27.97
N ALA A 538 22.74 14.20 -27.10
CA ALA A 538 22.54 14.16 -25.66
C ALA A 538 22.35 15.55 -25.03
N ASN A 539 23.06 16.57 -25.53
CA ASN A 539 22.90 17.95 -25.08
C ASN A 539 21.55 18.54 -25.54
N LEU A 540 21.15 18.35 -26.80
CA LEU A 540 19.87 18.84 -27.31
C LEU A 540 18.68 18.23 -26.55
N ALA A 541 18.78 16.96 -26.13
CA ALA A 541 17.75 16.27 -25.34
C ALA A 541 17.61 16.76 -23.88
N LEU A 542 18.46 17.67 -23.40
CA LEU A 542 18.31 18.29 -22.08
C LEU A 542 17.08 19.22 -22.03
N ALA A 543 16.82 19.98 -23.11
CA ALA A 543 15.61 20.79 -23.27
C ALA A 543 14.37 19.88 -23.32
N LYS A 544 13.34 20.17 -22.52
CA LYS A 544 12.13 19.32 -22.41
C LYS A 544 11.36 19.29 -23.73
N GLU A 545 11.32 20.46 -24.37
CA GLU A 545 10.66 20.80 -25.63
C GLU A 545 11.15 19.94 -26.79
N ASN A 546 12.41 19.50 -26.73
CA ASN A 546 13.04 18.69 -27.77
C ASN A 546 12.74 17.19 -27.64
N ARG A 547 12.51 16.68 -26.42
CA ARG A 547 12.58 15.23 -26.13
C ARG A 547 11.60 14.41 -26.95
N LEU A 548 10.36 14.88 -27.10
CA LEU A 548 9.32 14.17 -27.86
C LEU A 548 9.64 14.13 -29.36
N LYS A 549 10.05 15.27 -29.94
CA LYS A 549 10.47 15.34 -31.35
C LYS A 549 11.69 14.44 -31.60
N MET A 550 12.70 14.50 -30.72
CA MET A 550 13.93 13.73 -30.84
C MET A 550 13.71 12.23 -30.67
N GLY A 551 12.80 11.80 -29.79
CA GLY A 551 12.41 10.40 -29.63
C GLY A 551 11.46 9.86 -30.72
N ALA A 552 10.97 10.73 -31.62
CA ALA A 552 10.17 10.36 -32.78
C ALA A 552 11.00 10.26 -34.09
N VAL A 553 12.30 10.56 -34.06
CA VAL A 553 13.17 10.47 -35.24
C VAL A 553 13.33 8.99 -35.64
N PRO A 554 13.05 8.59 -36.89
CA PRO A 554 13.12 7.19 -37.30
C PRO A 554 14.49 6.54 -37.01
N GLY A 555 14.48 5.37 -36.37
CA GLY A 555 15.68 4.57 -36.09
C GLY A 555 16.60 5.09 -34.97
N ILE A 556 16.27 6.19 -34.29
CA ILE A 556 17.13 6.76 -33.23
C ILE A 556 17.29 5.82 -32.03
N LEU A 557 16.20 5.17 -31.61
CA LEU A 557 16.18 4.43 -30.35
C LEU A 557 17.01 3.13 -30.50
N GLU A 558 16.83 2.44 -31.64
CA GLU A 558 17.64 1.32 -32.10
C GLU A 558 19.11 1.73 -32.24
N ARG A 559 19.39 2.88 -32.85
CA ARG A 559 20.76 3.41 -33.03
C ARG A 559 21.47 3.63 -31.69
N LEU A 560 20.79 4.23 -30.71
CA LEU A 560 21.35 4.44 -29.37
C LEU A 560 21.59 3.11 -28.65
N VAL A 561 20.67 2.16 -28.77
CA VAL A 561 20.75 0.81 -28.18
C VAL A 561 21.87 -0.03 -28.81
N ASP A 562 22.22 0.19 -30.09
CA ASP A 562 23.41 -0.43 -30.72
C ASP A 562 24.72 0.13 -30.18
N LEU A 563 24.78 1.45 -29.92
CA LEU A 563 25.94 2.11 -29.32
C LEU A 563 26.17 1.74 -27.84
N PHE A 564 25.37 0.86 -27.24
CA PHE A 564 25.63 0.28 -25.93
C PHE A 564 26.67 -0.85 -25.95
N SER A 565 27.09 -1.35 -27.12
CA SER A 565 28.12 -2.39 -27.20
C SER A 565 29.44 -1.95 -26.53
N LYS A 566 30.16 -2.90 -25.91
CA LYS A 566 31.50 -2.65 -25.35
C LYS A 566 32.50 -2.23 -26.43
N ASP A 567 32.26 -2.64 -27.67
CA ASP A 567 33.20 -2.45 -28.80
C ASP A 567 33.16 -1.05 -29.43
N VAL A 568 32.26 -0.14 -29.02
CA VAL A 568 32.26 1.25 -29.54
C VAL A 568 33.18 2.20 -28.78
N GLY A 569 33.69 1.79 -27.62
CA GLY A 569 34.56 2.59 -26.75
C GLY A 569 33.80 3.54 -25.81
N GLU A 570 34.39 3.82 -24.66
CA GLU A 570 33.72 4.49 -23.52
C GLU A 570 33.07 5.83 -23.90
N SER A 571 33.74 6.69 -24.67
CA SER A 571 33.21 8.02 -24.98
C SER A 571 31.93 7.97 -25.83
N VAL A 572 31.86 7.08 -26.81
CA VAL A 572 30.66 6.87 -27.64
C VAL A 572 29.55 6.25 -26.79
N GLN A 573 29.88 5.17 -26.08
CA GLN A 573 28.95 4.44 -25.21
C GLN A 573 28.30 5.38 -24.18
N ARG A 574 29.11 6.16 -23.46
CA ARG A 574 28.65 7.14 -22.47
C ARG A 574 27.68 8.17 -23.06
N GLN A 575 28.02 8.80 -24.18
CA GLN A 575 27.16 9.85 -24.75
C GLN A 575 25.87 9.27 -25.33
N ALA A 576 25.91 8.05 -25.91
CA ALA A 576 24.71 7.34 -26.34
C ALA A 576 23.80 6.98 -25.16
N THR A 577 24.35 6.45 -24.06
CA THR A 577 23.58 6.16 -22.84
C THR A 577 23.01 7.43 -22.20
N ARG A 578 23.76 8.54 -22.22
CA ARG A 578 23.28 9.86 -21.76
C ARG A 578 22.13 10.40 -22.62
N ALA A 579 22.23 10.27 -23.95
CA ALA A 579 21.16 10.63 -24.87
C ALA A 579 19.89 9.80 -24.59
N PHE A 580 20.04 8.48 -24.46
CA PHE A 580 18.96 7.57 -24.10
C PHE A 580 18.32 7.94 -22.74
N ALA A 581 19.13 8.18 -21.71
CA ALA A 581 18.65 8.58 -20.38
C ALA A 581 17.85 9.91 -20.40
N ASN A 582 18.28 10.87 -21.23
CA ASN A 582 17.59 12.14 -21.41
C ASN A 582 16.28 11.96 -22.20
N LEU A 583 16.26 11.16 -23.28
CA LEU A 583 15.02 10.82 -24.00
C LEU A 583 14.01 10.09 -23.09
N ALA A 584 14.49 9.15 -22.27
CA ALA A 584 13.72 8.40 -21.28
C ALA A 584 13.16 9.26 -20.14
N SER A 585 13.35 10.58 -20.12
CA SER A 585 12.71 11.49 -19.15
C SER A 585 11.40 12.11 -19.65
N ALA A 586 10.87 11.61 -20.76
CA ALA A 586 9.51 11.85 -21.24
C ALA A 586 8.79 10.49 -21.35
N GLU A 587 7.56 10.38 -20.86
CA GLU A 587 6.87 9.10 -20.67
C GLU A 587 6.51 8.42 -21.99
N GLU A 588 6.10 9.21 -22.98
CA GLU A 588 5.78 8.80 -24.35
C GLU A 588 7.01 8.23 -25.08
N ASN A 589 8.22 8.61 -24.66
CA ASN A 589 9.46 8.02 -25.13
C ASN A 589 9.81 6.74 -24.38
N ILE A 590 9.46 6.60 -23.09
CA ILE A 590 9.73 5.38 -22.31
C ILE A 590 9.01 4.18 -22.93
N LEU A 591 7.76 4.34 -23.35
CA LEU A 591 6.99 3.28 -24.04
C LEU A 591 7.67 2.84 -25.34
N LYS A 592 8.09 3.79 -26.19
CA LYS A 592 8.83 3.51 -27.44
C LYS A 592 10.17 2.83 -27.16
N LEU A 593 10.90 3.29 -26.15
CA LEU A 593 12.16 2.71 -25.70
C LEU A 593 12.00 1.27 -25.19
N ALA A 594 10.92 0.98 -24.46
CA ALA A 594 10.61 -0.36 -23.99
C ALA A 594 10.22 -1.33 -25.12
N ALA A 595 9.65 -0.81 -26.22
CA ALA A 595 9.33 -1.58 -27.42
C ALA A 595 10.57 -1.94 -28.28
N VAL A 596 11.70 -1.24 -28.13
CA VAL A 596 12.93 -1.56 -28.89
C VAL A 596 13.52 -2.90 -28.43
N PRO A 597 13.75 -3.86 -29.35
CA PRO A 597 14.30 -5.16 -29.01
C PRO A 597 15.59 -5.08 -28.20
N LYS A 598 15.63 -5.79 -27.07
CA LYS A 598 16.76 -5.85 -26.13
C LYS A 598 17.20 -4.52 -25.51
N ALA A 599 16.45 -3.42 -25.64
CA ALA A 599 16.82 -2.14 -25.04
C ALA A 599 16.97 -2.22 -23.51
N LEU A 600 15.99 -2.83 -22.83
CA LEU A 600 16.04 -3.09 -21.39
C LEU A 600 17.18 -4.03 -21.01
N GLU A 601 17.38 -5.13 -21.74
CA GLU A 601 18.48 -6.08 -21.52
C GLU A 601 19.85 -5.39 -21.57
N LYS A 602 20.09 -4.61 -22.64
CA LYS A 602 21.36 -3.90 -22.85
C LYS A 602 21.59 -2.80 -21.81
N VAL A 603 20.59 -1.97 -21.48
CA VAL A 603 20.77 -0.88 -20.48
C VAL A 603 20.96 -1.42 -19.07
N VAL A 604 20.32 -2.55 -18.71
CA VAL A 604 20.56 -3.26 -17.45
C VAL A 604 21.95 -3.92 -17.44
N GLY A 605 22.40 -4.42 -18.60
CA GLY A 605 23.78 -4.87 -18.80
C GLY A 605 24.84 -3.79 -18.55
N LEU A 606 24.52 -2.51 -18.81
CA LEU A 606 25.42 -1.38 -18.50
C LEU A 606 25.55 -1.09 -16.98
N LEU A 607 24.75 -1.71 -16.13
CA LEU A 607 24.87 -1.62 -14.66
C LEU A 607 25.90 -2.60 -14.07
N CYS A 608 26.55 -3.44 -14.90
CA CYS A 608 27.55 -4.40 -14.43
C CYS A 608 28.81 -3.69 -13.90
N LYS A 609 29.43 -4.22 -12.83
CA LYS A 609 30.58 -3.60 -12.13
C LYS A 609 31.82 -3.38 -13.03
N GLU A 610 31.92 -4.13 -14.12
CA GLU A 610 32.99 -4.08 -15.12
C GLU A 610 32.82 -2.92 -16.13
N VAL A 611 31.67 -2.24 -16.14
CA VAL A 611 31.37 -1.11 -17.01
C VAL A 611 31.96 0.18 -16.41
N PRO A 612 32.56 1.10 -17.19
CA PRO A 612 33.08 2.35 -16.67
C PRO A 612 32.04 3.14 -15.88
N VAL A 613 32.44 3.72 -14.74
CA VAL A 613 31.58 4.49 -13.83
C VAL A 613 30.82 5.60 -14.58
N THR A 614 31.48 6.24 -15.54
CA THR A 614 30.90 7.30 -16.39
C THR A 614 29.69 6.83 -17.21
N VAL A 615 29.67 5.57 -17.64
CA VAL A 615 28.58 4.92 -18.37
C VAL A 615 27.54 4.37 -17.39
N GLN A 616 27.98 3.77 -16.28
CA GLN A 616 27.08 3.27 -15.22
C GLN A 616 26.16 4.36 -14.66
N VAL A 617 26.65 5.59 -14.46
CA VAL A 617 25.82 6.72 -13.99
C VAL A 617 24.67 6.98 -14.96
N GLU A 618 24.96 7.10 -16.26
CA GLU A 618 23.94 7.39 -17.28
C GLU A 618 22.99 6.20 -17.48
N ALA A 619 23.48 4.96 -17.34
CA ALA A 619 22.66 3.76 -17.40
C ALA A 619 21.70 3.65 -16.20
N ALA A 620 22.22 3.89 -14.98
CA ALA A 620 21.41 3.94 -13.77
C ALA A 620 20.37 5.06 -13.84
N LYS A 621 20.72 6.21 -14.42
CA LYS A 621 19.80 7.33 -14.69
C LYS A 621 18.70 6.95 -15.68
N ALA A 622 19.04 6.26 -16.78
CA ALA A 622 18.04 5.74 -17.71
C ALA A 622 17.07 4.78 -17.01
N VAL A 623 17.59 3.82 -16.23
CA VAL A 623 16.80 2.87 -15.45
C VAL A 623 15.94 3.58 -14.39
N ALA A 624 16.45 4.62 -13.73
CA ALA A 624 15.69 5.42 -12.78
C ALA A 624 14.54 6.21 -13.42
N ASN A 625 14.71 6.67 -14.66
CA ASN A 625 13.68 7.38 -15.40
C ASN A 625 12.61 6.41 -15.93
N ILE A 626 13.00 5.25 -16.49
CA ILE A 626 12.06 4.17 -16.87
C ILE A 626 11.29 3.66 -15.65
N ALA A 627 11.95 3.56 -14.48
CA ALA A 627 11.33 3.20 -13.22
C ALA A 627 10.29 4.22 -12.71
N HIS A 628 10.23 5.43 -13.27
CA HIS A 628 9.26 6.46 -12.86
C HIS A 628 7.91 6.33 -13.58
N ALA A 629 7.90 5.90 -14.85
CA ALA A 629 6.68 5.71 -15.63
C ALA A 629 5.82 4.58 -15.08
N GLU A 630 4.50 4.71 -15.16
CA GLU A 630 3.57 3.81 -14.46
C GLU A 630 3.53 2.41 -15.06
N GLU A 631 3.39 2.31 -16.38
CA GLU A 631 3.28 1.03 -17.07
C GLU A 631 4.62 0.26 -17.03
N CYS A 632 5.71 0.93 -17.44
CA CYS A 632 7.03 0.33 -17.51
C CYS A 632 7.67 0.12 -16.13
N GLY A 633 7.60 1.10 -15.22
CA GLY A 633 8.29 1.05 -13.93
C GLY A 633 7.83 -0.09 -13.04
N ALA A 634 6.57 -0.51 -13.15
CA ALA A 634 6.06 -1.67 -12.41
C ALA A 634 5.89 -2.96 -13.23
N LYS A 635 6.40 -2.97 -14.47
CA LYS A 635 6.94 -4.18 -15.12
C LYS A 635 8.45 -4.36 -14.83
N LEU A 636 9.19 -3.27 -14.65
CA LEU A 636 10.66 -3.24 -14.55
C LEU A 636 11.22 -3.97 -13.32
N ALA A 637 10.55 -3.94 -12.17
CA ALA A 637 10.95 -4.74 -11.00
C ALA A 637 10.86 -6.27 -11.25
N TYR A 638 10.11 -6.68 -12.27
CA TYR A 638 9.98 -8.07 -12.70
C TYR A 638 10.98 -8.49 -13.78
N PHE A 639 11.69 -7.54 -14.39
CA PHE A 639 12.70 -7.82 -15.41
C PHE A 639 13.93 -8.55 -14.83
N PRO A 640 14.45 -9.61 -15.49
CA PRO A 640 15.60 -10.37 -15.00
C PRO A 640 16.83 -9.52 -14.69
N GLY A 641 17.46 -9.77 -13.54
CA GLY A 641 18.70 -9.09 -13.12
C GLY A 641 18.57 -7.63 -12.67
N VAL A 642 17.46 -6.91 -12.92
CA VAL A 642 17.33 -5.48 -12.53
C VAL A 642 17.55 -5.27 -11.04
N LEU A 643 16.85 -6.03 -10.19
CA LEU A 643 16.96 -5.88 -8.74
C LEU A 643 18.36 -6.28 -8.23
N GLU A 644 18.99 -7.31 -8.82
CA GLU A 644 20.36 -7.73 -8.50
C GLU A 644 21.34 -6.58 -8.71
N ARG A 645 21.28 -5.95 -9.89
CA ARG A 645 22.15 -4.82 -10.25
C ARG A 645 21.87 -3.61 -9.38
N LEU A 646 20.61 -3.21 -9.20
CA LEU A 646 20.25 -2.04 -8.39
C LEU A 646 20.64 -2.21 -6.93
N VAL A 647 20.34 -3.35 -6.30
CA VAL A 647 20.68 -3.63 -4.89
C VAL A 647 22.19 -3.75 -4.70
N GLY A 648 22.92 -4.30 -5.68
CA GLY A 648 24.39 -4.27 -5.72
C GLY A 648 24.96 -2.85 -5.79
N LEU A 649 24.39 -1.99 -6.65
CA LEU A 649 24.81 -0.60 -6.84
C LEU A 649 24.44 0.34 -5.67
N MET A 650 23.42 0.00 -4.87
CA MET A 650 23.12 0.70 -3.60
C MET A 650 24.18 0.46 -2.50
N SER A 651 25.16 -0.41 -2.71
CA SER A 651 26.26 -0.63 -1.75
C SER A 651 27.07 0.65 -1.49
N ARG A 652 27.35 0.95 -0.22
CA ARG A 652 28.20 2.09 0.20
C ARG A 652 29.63 2.08 -0.38
N LYS A 653 30.09 0.95 -0.94
CA LYS A 653 31.38 0.82 -1.64
C LYS A 653 31.35 1.29 -3.12
N VAL A 654 30.17 1.55 -3.67
CA VAL A 654 29.98 1.97 -5.07
C VAL A 654 30.10 3.49 -5.18
N HIS A 655 30.59 3.98 -6.33
CA HIS A 655 30.76 5.40 -6.61
C HIS A 655 29.46 6.18 -6.40
N GLU A 656 29.55 7.33 -5.74
CA GLU A 656 28.42 8.09 -5.22
C GLU A 656 27.34 8.39 -6.27
N ALA A 657 27.73 8.93 -7.43
CA ALA A 657 26.79 9.24 -8.50
C ALA A 657 26.02 8.00 -9.03
N VAL A 658 26.66 6.83 -9.06
CA VAL A 658 25.99 5.57 -9.48
C VAL A 658 25.05 5.09 -8.39
N ARG A 659 25.49 5.16 -7.14
CA ARG A 659 24.72 4.81 -5.94
C ARG A 659 23.46 5.68 -5.80
N PHE A 660 23.56 6.98 -6.09
CA PHE A 660 22.43 7.91 -6.13
C PHE A 660 21.38 7.49 -7.17
N GLU A 661 21.79 7.31 -8.42
CA GLU A 661 20.89 6.94 -9.51
C GLU A 661 20.24 5.56 -9.27
N ALA A 662 21.00 4.58 -8.76
CA ALA A 662 20.48 3.27 -8.37
C ALA A 662 19.47 3.34 -7.21
N THR A 663 19.74 4.19 -6.20
CA THR A 663 18.82 4.41 -5.07
C THR A 663 17.56 5.14 -5.53
N ARG A 664 17.67 6.13 -6.46
CA ARG A 664 16.51 6.79 -7.08
C ARG A 664 15.67 5.81 -7.88
N ALA A 665 16.29 4.90 -8.65
CA ALA A 665 15.59 3.85 -9.37
C ALA A 665 14.82 2.94 -8.40
N PHE A 666 15.47 2.41 -7.36
CA PHE A 666 14.82 1.57 -6.36
C PHE A 666 13.67 2.30 -5.64
N ALA A 667 13.86 3.56 -5.28
CA ALA A 667 12.84 4.41 -4.68
C ALA A 667 11.65 4.69 -5.63
N ASN A 668 11.89 4.81 -6.93
CA ASN A 668 10.82 4.88 -7.94
C ASN A 668 10.07 3.55 -8.06
N LEU A 669 10.77 2.42 -8.16
CA LEU A 669 10.15 1.09 -8.15
C LEU A 669 9.27 0.86 -6.91
N SER A 670 9.69 1.34 -5.73
CA SER A 670 8.96 1.19 -4.46
C SER A 670 7.62 1.93 -4.40
N HIS A 671 7.37 2.90 -5.29
CA HIS A 671 6.13 3.67 -5.31
C HIS A 671 4.91 2.78 -5.60
N PHE A 672 5.06 1.85 -6.55
CA PHE A 672 3.96 1.03 -7.06
C PHE A 672 3.62 -0.13 -6.12
N ARG A 673 2.36 -0.24 -5.67
CA ARG A 673 1.86 -1.31 -4.78
C ARG A 673 2.29 -2.71 -5.25
N ARG A 674 2.15 -3.00 -6.55
CA ARG A 674 2.53 -4.28 -7.19
C ARG A 674 4.02 -4.64 -7.16
N ASN A 675 4.92 -3.67 -6.89
CA ASN A 675 6.36 -3.94 -6.76
C ASN A 675 6.78 -4.23 -5.31
N LYS A 676 6.09 -3.67 -4.32
CA LYS A 676 6.56 -3.64 -2.91
C LYS A 676 6.85 -5.02 -2.31
N PRO A 677 5.99 -6.07 -2.48
CA PRO A 677 6.28 -7.40 -1.93
C PRO A 677 7.59 -7.99 -2.47
N LYS A 678 7.85 -7.81 -3.77
CA LYS A 678 9.08 -8.28 -4.41
C LYS A 678 10.31 -7.48 -3.98
N LEU A 679 10.18 -6.18 -3.75
CA LEU A 679 11.30 -5.33 -3.32
C LEU A 679 11.74 -5.59 -1.88
N ILE A 680 10.81 -5.97 -1.00
CA ILE A 680 11.09 -6.26 0.42
C ILE A 680 11.72 -7.65 0.56
N THR A 681 11.15 -8.65 -0.10
CA THR A 681 11.66 -10.03 -0.11
C THR A 681 12.96 -10.21 -0.90
N TYR A 682 13.42 -9.20 -1.66
CA TYR A 682 14.65 -9.31 -2.43
C TYR A 682 15.89 -9.30 -1.52
N PRO A 683 16.83 -10.27 -1.64
CA PRO A 683 17.98 -10.37 -0.74
C PRO A 683 18.78 -9.08 -0.60
N GLN A 684 19.05 -8.68 0.65
CA GLN A 684 19.74 -7.45 1.04
C GLN A 684 19.08 -6.12 0.62
N ALA A 685 17.92 -6.12 -0.03
CA ALA A 685 17.32 -4.87 -0.53
C ALA A 685 17.00 -3.90 0.61
N VAL A 686 16.31 -4.39 1.65
CA VAL A 686 15.99 -3.60 2.84
C VAL A 686 17.25 -3.24 3.63
N ASP A 687 18.20 -4.16 3.82
CA ASP A 687 19.51 -3.89 4.45
C ASP A 687 20.25 -2.72 3.78
N ARG A 688 20.27 -2.68 2.44
CA ARG A 688 20.92 -1.61 1.68
C ARG A 688 20.22 -0.28 1.93
N VAL A 689 18.90 -0.24 1.82
CA VAL A 689 18.10 0.97 2.11
C VAL A 689 18.37 1.46 3.54
N VAL A 690 18.28 0.59 4.55
CA VAL A 690 18.56 0.93 5.96
C VAL A 690 20.00 1.43 6.14
N SER A 691 20.99 0.83 5.48
CA SER A 691 22.40 1.27 5.54
C SER A 691 22.61 2.69 4.99
N LEU A 692 21.78 3.10 4.01
CA LEU A 692 21.81 4.42 3.38
C LEU A 692 21.05 5.50 4.18
N LEU A 693 20.27 5.13 5.21
CA LEU A 693 19.68 6.07 6.17
C LEU A 693 20.68 6.65 7.19
N SER A 694 21.97 6.29 7.11
CA SER A 694 22.98 6.82 8.05
C SER A 694 23.18 8.32 7.85
N SER A 695 23.42 9.07 8.92
CA SER A 695 23.71 10.52 8.87
C SER A 695 25.00 10.89 8.13
N ASP A 696 25.89 9.93 7.85
CA ASP A 696 27.15 10.11 7.13
C ASP A 696 27.05 9.78 5.62
N VAL A 697 25.82 9.57 5.12
CA VAL A 697 25.52 9.39 3.69
C VAL A 697 25.09 10.73 3.10
N GLU A 698 25.53 10.99 1.86
CA GLU A 698 25.16 12.19 1.10
C GLU A 698 23.63 12.40 1.05
N GLU A 699 23.21 13.66 1.20
CA GLU A 699 21.83 14.08 1.46
C GLU A 699 20.84 13.58 0.39
N ASN A 700 21.17 13.69 -0.89
CA ASN A 700 20.30 13.26 -1.98
C ASN A 700 20.14 11.72 -2.01
N ILE A 701 21.20 10.96 -1.70
CA ILE A 701 21.11 9.49 -1.54
C ILE A 701 20.26 9.11 -0.33
N GLN A 702 20.50 9.76 0.80
CA GLN A 702 19.77 9.56 2.05
C GLN A 702 18.28 9.86 1.88
N ALA A 703 17.92 10.90 1.12
CA ALA A 703 16.55 11.24 0.75
C ALA A 703 15.86 10.13 -0.06
N GLN A 704 16.55 9.58 -1.09
CA GLN A 704 15.98 8.49 -1.89
C GLN A 704 15.84 7.20 -1.07
N ALA A 705 16.79 6.90 -0.18
CA ALA A 705 16.69 5.77 0.74
C ALA A 705 15.53 5.92 1.72
N ALA A 706 15.36 7.10 2.34
CA ALA A 706 14.24 7.39 3.24
C ALA A 706 12.89 7.33 2.50
N ARG A 707 12.82 7.83 1.26
CA ARG A 707 11.62 7.72 0.41
C ARG A 707 11.30 6.27 0.07
N ALA A 708 12.30 5.46 -0.31
CA ALA A 708 12.13 4.03 -0.57
C ALA A 708 11.58 3.32 0.67
N PHE A 709 12.20 3.54 1.83
CA PHE A 709 11.76 2.95 3.09
C PHE A 709 10.32 3.36 3.44
N ALA A 710 9.98 4.65 3.37
CA ALA A 710 8.62 5.12 3.63
C ALA A 710 7.58 4.55 2.65
N ASN A 711 7.94 4.36 1.38
CA ASN A 711 7.04 3.76 0.39
C ASN A 711 6.80 2.26 0.64
N LEU A 712 7.84 1.51 1.02
CA LEU A 712 7.74 0.10 1.39
C LEU A 712 6.93 -0.09 2.69
N ALA A 713 7.14 0.80 3.67
CA ALA A 713 6.38 0.83 4.93
C ALA A 713 4.90 1.20 4.74
N ALA A 714 4.48 1.77 3.60
CA ALA A 714 3.07 2.06 3.32
C ALA A 714 2.25 0.80 2.91
N VAL A 715 2.53 -0.36 3.52
CA VAL A 715 1.87 -1.66 3.30
C VAL A 715 1.84 -2.39 4.64
N ARG A 716 0.63 -2.73 5.13
CA ARG A 716 0.39 -3.17 6.51
C ARG A 716 1.16 -4.45 6.86
N GLU A 717 1.20 -5.40 5.94
CA GLU A 717 1.79 -6.73 6.10
C GLU A 717 3.30 -6.69 6.38
N ASN A 718 3.97 -5.60 5.98
CA ASN A 718 5.42 -5.46 6.13
C ASN A 718 5.85 -4.67 7.38
N LEU A 719 4.91 -4.04 8.10
CA LEU A 719 5.22 -3.06 9.13
C LEU A 719 6.10 -3.62 10.26
N VAL A 720 5.77 -4.82 10.76
CA VAL A 720 6.51 -5.49 11.83
C VAL A 720 7.91 -5.90 11.37
N GLU A 721 8.04 -6.53 10.20
CA GLU A 721 9.35 -6.93 9.65
C GLU A 721 10.25 -5.71 9.36
N MET A 722 9.66 -4.62 8.87
CA MET A 722 10.39 -3.38 8.56
C MET A 722 10.86 -2.63 9.80
N ALA A 723 10.11 -2.65 10.90
CA ALA A 723 10.55 -2.10 12.18
C ALA A 723 11.60 -2.98 12.89
N ALA A 724 11.56 -4.30 12.67
CA ALA A 724 12.54 -5.25 13.21
C ALA A 724 13.93 -5.17 12.56
N GLN A 725 14.10 -4.41 11.47
CA GLN A 725 15.36 -4.33 10.74
C GLN A 725 16.51 -3.76 11.62
N PRO A 726 17.70 -4.39 11.64
CA PRO A 726 18.78 -4.02 12.56
C PRO A 726 19.17 -2.53 12.52
N GLY A 727 18.89 -1.84 13.63
CA GLY A 727 19.22 -0.42 13.83
C GLY A 727 18.35 0.57 13.04
N VAL A 728 17.24 0.15 12.43
CA VAL A 728 16.36 1.02 11.63
C VAL A 728 15.75 2.15 12.45
N LEU A 729 15.22 1.85 13.65
CA LEU A 729 14.63 2.85 14.52
C LEU A 729 15.64 3.92 14.94
N LYS A 730 16.89 3.50 15.24
CA LYS A 730 17.98 4.45 15.53
C LYS A 730 18.16 5.44 14.38
N ARG A 731 18.27 4.92 13.16
CA ARG A 731 18.51 5.74 11.95
C ARG A 731 17.36 6.69 11.68
N LEU A 732 16.11 6.21 11.74
CA LEU A 732 14.94 7.04 11.54
C LEU A 732 14.83 8.15 12.61
N VAL A 733 15.10 7.83 13.88
CA VAL A 733 15.11 8.79 15.01
C VAL A 733 16.26 9.80 14.90
N ASP A 734 17.45 9.36 14.47
CA ASP A 734 18.58 10.25 14.19
C ASP A 734 18.22 11.27 13.08
N LEU A 735 17.54 10.82 12.00
CA LEU A 735 17.06 11.69 10.91
C LEU A 735 15.97 12.68 11.35
N LEU A 736 15.28 12.47 12.46
CA LEU A 736 14.35 13.46 13.03
C LEU A 736 15.06 14.65 13.72
N ALA A 737 16.39 14.66 13.80
CA ALA A 737 17.14 15.74 14.45
C ALA A 737 16.90 17.12 13.78
N ARG A 738 17.03 18.18 14.59
CA ARG A 738 17.09 19.55 14.06
C ARG A 738 18.37 19.73 13.25
N GLY A 739 18.23 20.22 12.02
CA GLY A 739 19.34 20.38 11.08
C GLY A 739 19.40 19.30 9.99
N THR A 740 18.64 18.21 10.09
CA THR A 740 18.38 17.34 8.93
C THR A 740 17.66 18.13 7.84
N ALA A 741 18.06 17.96 6.58
CA ALA A 741 17.37 18.58 5.45
C ALA A 741 15.89 18.18 5.38
N GLU A 742 15.00 19.15 5.15
CA GLU A 742 13.54 18.97 5.22
C GLU A 742 13.07 17.77 4.38
N HIS A 743 13.59 17.65 3.16
CA HIS A 743 13.18 16.62 2.20
C HIS A 743 13.65 15.20 2.56
N VAL A 744 14.64 15.06 3.47
CA VAL A 744 14.97 13.78 4.13
C VAL A 744 14.08 13.59 5.35
N GLN A 745 14.00 14.61 6.21
CA GLN A 745 13.29 14.58 7.48
C GLN A 745 11.81 14.19 7.28
N ILE A 746 11.15 14.73 6.25
CA ILE A 746 9.77 14.40 5.87
C ILE A 746 9.58 12.90 5.58
N GLN A 747 10.53 12.26 4.90
CA GLN A 747 10.43 10.84 4.58
C GLN A 747 10.73 9.97 5.80
N ALA A 748 11.67 10.37 6.65
CA ALA A 748 11.96 9.68 7.90
C ALA A 748 10.76 9.70 8.88
N VAL A 749 10.12 10.87 9.05
CA VAL A 749 8.92 10.95 9.91
C VAL A 749 7.71 10.26 9.30
N ARG A 750 7.54 10.31 7.97
CA ARG A 750 6.50 9.55 7.25
C ARG A 750 6.69 8.03 7.40
N ALA A 751 7.93 7.55 7.37
CA ALA A 751 8.24 6.15 7.67
C ALA A 751 7.84 5.78 9.10
N ILE A 752 8.19 6.59 10.10
CA ILE A 752 7.77 6.37 11.50
C ILE A 752 6.24 6.40 11.62
N ALA A 753 5.56 7.31 10.93
CA ALA A 753 4.09 7.38 10.92
C ALA A 753 3.45 6.08 10.41
N TYR A 754 3.93 5.52 9.29
CA TYR A 754 3.47 4.20 8.81
C TYR A 754 3.85 3.07 9.76
N LEU A 755 5.09 2.99 10.24
CA LEU A 755 5.48 1.94 11.20
C LEU A 755 4.60 1.97 12.45
N SER A 756 4.28 3.17 12.96
CA SER A 756 3.43 3.36 14.15
C SER A 756 1.94 3.03 13.94
N SER A 757 1.44 2.79 12.72
CA SER A 757 0.05 2.34 12.54
C SER A 757 -0.16 0.85 12.84
N ASP A 758 0.90 0.13 13.20
CA ASP A 758 0.85 -1.25 13.70
C ASP A 758 1.01 -1.29 15.24
N ASP A 759 0.23 -2.14 15.90
CA ASP A 759 0.11 -2.17 17.37
C ASP A 759 1.38 -2.67 18.09
N GLU A 760 2.14 -3.61 17.51
CA GLU A 760 3.41 -4.08 18.09
C GLU A 760 4.49 -2.99 17.95
N ASN A 761 4.48 -2.30 16.81
CA ASN A 761 5.38 -1.18 16.54
C ASN A 761 5.11 0.05 17.40
N GLN A 762 3.85 0.35 17.75
CA GLN A 762 3.51 1.49 18.61
C GLN A 762 4.31 1.47 19.92
N ILE A 763 4.36 0.33 20.59
CA ILE A 763 5.07 0.17 21.86
C ILE A 763 6.59 0.25 21.63
N THR A 764 7.08 -0.46 20.61
CA THR A 764 8.51 -0.54 20.29
C THR A 764 9.12 0.81 19.90
N ILE A 765 8.39 1.63 19.15
CA ILE A 765 8.84 2.98 18.73
C ILE A 765 8.81 3.95 19.90
N ALA A 766 7.73 3.97 20.71
CA ALA A 766 7.63 4.88 21.85
C ALA A 766 8.67 4.60 22.95
N ALA A 767 9.02 3.32 23.14
CA ALA A 767 10.08 2.89 24.06
C ALA A 767 11.51 3.14 23.53
N PHE A 768 11.68 3.44 22.23
CA PHE A 768 13.00 3.60 21.65
C PHE A 768 13.71 4.89 22.14
N PRO A 769 14.98 4.82 22.61
CA PRO A 769 15.69 5.98 23.15
C PRO A 769 15.69 7.20 22.22
N GLY A 770 15.21 8.34 22.71
CA GLY A 770 15.14 9.59 21.97
C GLY A 770 13.97 9.72 20.98
N ALA A 771 13.19 8.67 20.72
CA ALA A 771 12.09 8.73 19.73
C ALA A 771 11.02 9.76 20.13
N LEU A 772 10.51 9.69 21.37
CA LEU A 772 9.56 10.67 21.90
C LEU A 772 10.15 12.08 21.98
N GLU A 773 11.43 12.24 22.33
CA GLU A 773 12.11 13.55 22.36
C GLU A 773 12.09 14.21 20.99
N ARG A 774 12.46 13.46 19.95
CA ARG A 774 12.50 13.93 18.57
C ARG A 774 11.11 14.25 18.05
N LEU A 775 10.14 13.35 18.24
CA LEU A 775 8.75 13.59 17.81
C LEU A 775 8.14 14.81 18.49
N VAL A 776 8.25 14.96 19.82
CA VAL A 776 7.79 16.14 20.56
C VAL A 776 8.54 17.41 20.12
N GLY A 777 9.83 17.28 19.76
CA GLY A 777 10.61 18.35 19.17
C GLY A 777 10.07 18.86 17.82
N LEU A 778 9.45 17.98 17.03
CA LEU A 778 8.83 18.28 15.73
C LEU A 778 7.39 18.81 15.82
N LEU A 779 6.69 18.65 16.95
CA LEU A 779 5.35 19.21 17.19
C LEU A 779 5.39 20.73 17.45
N SER A 780 5.93 21.52 16.52
CA SER A 780 6.01 22.99 16.61
C SER A 780 5.47 23.66 15.36
N LYS A 781 4.81 24.82 15.49
CA LYS A 781 4.35 25.60 14.32
C LYS A 781 5.51 26.18 13.49
N ASP A 782 6.72 26.18 14.03
CA ASP A 782 7.98 26.62 13.38
C ASP A 782 8.64 25.52 12.53
N VAL A 783 8.06 24.31 12.52
CA VAL A 783 8.50 23.17 11.69
C VAL A 783 7.71 23.18 10.38
N PRO A 784 8.31 22.84 9.22
CA PRO A 784 7.59 22.78 7.95
C PRO A 784 6.30 21.95 8.04
N LEU A 785 5.19 22.48 7.50
CA LEU A 785 3.84 21.91 7.66
C LEU A 785 3.75 20.45 7.21
N SER A 786 4.51 20.08 6.18
CA SER A 786 4.70 18.72 5.68
C SER A 786 5.19 17.78 6.80
N VAL A 787 6.29 18.16 7.47
CA VAL A 787 6.94 17.40 8.54
C VAL A 787 6.06 17.38 9.78
N LEU A 788 5.48 18.53 10.16
CA LEU A 788 4.58 18.64 11.30
C LEU A 788 3.36 17.70 11.16
N LYS A 789 2.74 17.61 9.98
CA LYS A 789 1.61 16.71 9.71
C LYS A 789 1.96 15.24 9.88
N GLN A 790 3.16 14.84 9.50
CA GLN A 790 3.62 13.45 9.68
C GLN A 790 4.05 13.18 11.13
N ALA A 791 4.65 14.17 11.81
CA ALA A 791 5.01 14.05 13.22
C ALA A 791 3.78 13.96 14.14
N ALA A 792 2.74 14.74 13.86
CA ALA A 792 1.47 14.68 14.58
C ALA A 792 0.72 13.36 14.31
N LEU A 793 0.74 12.84 13.07
CA LEU A 793 0.21 11.50 12.76
C LEU A 793 0.93 10.41 13.54
N ALA A 794 2.28 10.38 13.49
CA ALA A 794 3.07 9.42 14.24
C ALA A 794 2.78 9.50 15.75
N PHE A 795 2.74 10.71 16.31
CA PHE A 795 2.46 10.89 17.74
C PHE A 795 1.03 10.45 18.11
N ALA A 796 0.03 10.66 17.25
CA ALA A 796 -1.33 10.16 17.47
C ALA A 796 -1.38 8.63 17.45
N ASN A 797 -0.79 7.99 16.44
CA ASN A 797 -0.71 6.54 16.33
C ASN A 797 -0.03 5.90 17.57
N LEU A 798 1.09 6.46 18.04
CA LEU A 798 1.76 5.99 19.26
C LEU A 798 0.89 6.12 20.53
N ALA A 799 -0.08 7.03 20.56
CA ALA A 799 -0.97 7.24 21.70
C ALA A 799 -2.09 6.19 21.82
N CYS A 800 -2.38 5.45 20.75
CA CYS A 800 -3.39 4.37 20.74
C CYS A 800 -3.03 3.27 21.76
N ALA A 801 -1.79 2.78 21.72
CA ALA A 801 -1.27 1.75 22.61
C ALA A 801 -1.38 2.13 24.09
N GLN A 802 -2.07 1.28 24.86
CA GLN A 802 -2.30 1.51 26.29
C GLN A 802 -1.01 1.66 27.11
N ALA A 803 0.05 0.93 26.75
CA ALA A 803 1.34 0.97 27.43
C ALA A 803 2.07 2.32 27.28
N ASN A 804 1.79 3.07 26.21
CA ASN A 804 2.51 4.31 25.89
C ASN A 804 1.92 5.53 26.59
N LYS A 805 0.62 5.51 26.90
CA LYS A 805 -0.16 6.69 27.31
C LYS A 805 0.45 7.42 28.51
N GLY A 806 0.84 6.68 29.56
CA GLY A 806 1.47 7.25 30.77
C GLY A 806 2.78 7.96 30.48
N ALA A 807 3.66 7.30 29.74
CA ALA A 807 4.96 7.84 29.34
C ALA A 807 4.84 9.06 28.43
N MET A 808 3.96 9.02 27.43
CA MET A 808 3.77 10.12 26.47
C MET A 808 3.16 11.37 27.11
N ALA A 809 2.16 11.24 27.99
CA ALA A 809 1.54 12.39 28.64
C ALA A 809 2.38 12.95 29.80
N SER A 810 3.31 12.18 30.36
CA SER A 810 4.34 12.68 31.30
C SER A 810 5.60 13.22 30.60
N PHE A 811 5.77 12.97 29.30
CA PHE A 811 6.98 13.36 28.57
C PHE A 811 7.16 14.89 28.56
N PRO A 812 8.36 15.42 28.89
CA PRO A 812 8.61 16.85 28.98
C PRO A 812 8.18 17.62 27.71
N GLY A 813 7.27 18.57 27.89
CA GLY A 813 6.78 19.43 26.81
C GLY A 813 5.71 18.84 25.89
N ALA A 814 5.42 17.52 25.96
CA ALA A 814 4.44 16.88 25.05
C ALA A 814 3.05 17.55 25.12
N LEU A 815 2.48 17.69 26.32
CA LEU A 815 1.20 18.38 26.51
C LEU A 815 1.25 19.85 26.05
N LYS A 816 2.37 20.55 26.28
CA LYS A 816 2.55 21.95 25.81
C LYS A 816 2.45 22.04 24.29
N LYS A 817 3.04 21.07 23.58
CA LYS A 817 3.00 21.02 22.12
C LYS A 817 1.61 20.68 21.61
N LEU A 818 0.97 19.63 22.14
CA LEU A 818 -0.40 19.24 21.76
C LEU A 818 -1.39 20.41 21.94
N VAL A 819 -1.43 21.02 23.13
CA VAL A 819 -2.31 22.16 23.44
C VAL A 819 -2.02 23.38 22.55
N GLY A 820 -0.77 23.55 22.11
CA GLY A 820 -0.39 24.57 21.11
C GLY A 820 -0.91 24.27 19.70
N LEU A 821 -0.98 22.99 19.31
CA LEU A 821 -1.54 22.56 18.01
C LEU A 821 -3.07 22.64 17.97
N LEU A 822 -3.77 22.44 19.09
CA LEU A 822 -5.23 22.63 19.17
C LEU A 822 -5.68 24.08 18.88
N GLY A 823 -4.80 25.08 19.05
CA GLY A 823 -5.16 26.49 18.87
C GLY A 823 -5.49 26.90 17.42
N LYS A 824 -6.29 27.96 17.25
CA LYS A 824 -6.66 28.54 15.95
C LYS A 824 -5.45 28.79 15.04
N GLY A 825 -5.67 28.71 13.72
CA GLY A 825 -4.62 28.84 12.71
C GLY A 825 -3.70 27.61 12.56
N THR A 826 -4.03 26.49 13.20
CA THR A 826 -3.46 25.17 12.84
C THR A 826 -4.37 24.53 11.78
N PRO A 827 -3.86 23.91 10.70
CA PRO A 827 -4.69 23.20 9.73
C PRO A 827 -5.49 22.05 10.36
N SER A 828 -6.75 21.84 9.93
CA SER A 828 -7.69 20.87 10.51
C SER A 828 -7.11 19.45 10.60
N SER A 829 -6.39 18.98 9.57
CA SER A 829 -5.75 17.66 9.60
C SER A 829 -4.69 17.48 10.70
N ILE A 830 -4.05 18.56 11.16
CA ILE A 830 -3.09 18.55 12.27
C ILE A 830 -3.81 18.74 13.61
N GLN A 831 -4.88 19.55 13.64
CA GLN A 831 -5.76 19.67 14.82
C GLN A 831 -6.43 18.33 15.15
N PHE A 832 -6.90 17.60 14.14
CA PHE A 832 -7.49 16.26 14.27
C PHE A 832 -6.51 15.30 14.95
N GLN A 833 -5.29 15.21 14.43
CA GLN A 833 -4.24 14.34 14.99
C GLN A 833 -3.86 14.75 16.42
N ALA A 834 -3.75 16.05 16.70
CA ALA A 834 -3.47 16.54 18.04
C ALA A 834 -4.63 16.26 19.02
N ALA A 835 -5.88 16.41 18.59
CA ALA A 835 -7.07 16.14 19.39
C ALA A 835 -7.28 14.64 19.63
N ALA A 836 -7.07 13.79 18.61
CA ALA A 836 -7.10 12.35 18.73
C ALA A 836 -6.06 11.86 19.74
N ALA A 837 -4.79 12.27 19.57
CA ALA A 837 -3.73 11.98 20.53
C ALA A 837 -4.11 12.42 21.96
N PHE A 838 -4.69 13.61 22.13
CA PHE A 838 -5.12 14.10 23.44
C PHE A 838 -6.27 13.25 24.03
N ALA A 839 -7.23 12.82 23.21
CA ALA A 839 -8.33 11.97 23.62
C ALA A 839 -7.86 10.55 24.01
N ASP A 840 -6.92 9.96 23.27
CA ASP A 840 -6.37 8.63 23.56
C ASP A 840 -5.46 8.62 24.78
N LEU A 841 -4.63 9.65 24.96
CA LEU A 841 -3.85 9.84 26.20
C LEU A 841 -4.75 10.02 27.44
N ALA A 842 -5.90 10.70 27.29
CA ALA A 842 -6.89 10.87 28.36
C ALA A 842 -7.65 9.58 28.72
N TRP A 843 -7.55 8.52 27.91
CA TRP A 843 -8.17 7.24 28.23
C TRP A 843 -7.52 6.57 29.46
N ALA A 844 -6.22 6.78 29.68
CA ALA A 844 -5.52 6.31 30.88
C ALA A 844 -5.85 7.18 32.11
N GLU A 845 -6.29 6.55 33.21
CA GLU A 845 -6.75 7.24 34.43
C GLU A 845 -5.70 8.19 35.02
N GLU A 846 -4.46 7.72 35.14
CA GLU A 846 -3.29 8.47 35.65
C GLU A 846 -2.98 9.77 34.88
N ASN A 847 -3.44 9.87 33.63
CA ASN A 847 -3.23 11.05 32.81
C ASN A 847 -4.33 12.11 32.98
N ARG A 848 -5.57 11.69 33.28
CA ARG A 848 -6.75 12.58 33.24
C ARG A 848 -6.56 13.82 34.10
N VAL A 849 -6.05 13.68 35.31
CA VAL A 849 -5.82 14.83 36.21
C VAL A 849 -4.70 15.73 35.69
N ARG A 850 -3.57 15.16 35.23
CA ARG A 850 -2.45 15.92 34.64
C ARG A 850 -2.87 16.72 33.41
N MET A 851 -3.69 16.13 32.54
CA MET A 851 -4.14 16.75 31.30
C MET A 851 -5.19 17.85 31.54
N ALA A 852 -6.16 17.61 32.43
CA ALA A 852 -7.16 18.62 32.81
C ALA A 852 -6.63 19.72 33.75
N THR A 853 -5.42 19.57 34.33
CA THR A 853 -4.72 20.64 35.06
C THR A 853 -3.69 21.37 34.20
N PHE A 854 -3.47 20.93 32.96
CA PHE A 854 -2.50 21.59 32.09
C PHE A 854 -3.06 22.94 31.60
N PRO A 855 -2.34 24.07 31.76
CA PRO A 855 -2.85 25.39 31.42
C PRO A 855 -3.31 25.52 29.97
N GLY A 856 -4.53 26.03 29.75
CA GLY A 856 -5.12 26.21 28.43
C GLY A 856 -5.68 24.94 27.80
N ALA A 857 -5.58 23.76 28.43
CA ALA A 857 -6.01 22.50 27.82
C ALA A 857 -7.53 22.40 27.65
N ILE A 858 -8.30 22.76 28.68
CA ILE A 858 -9.77 22.72 28.63
C ILE A 858 -10.26 23.80 27.67
N GLU A 859 -9.72 25.01 27.79
CA GLU A 859 -10.05 26.19 27.00
C GLU A 859 -9.80 25.96 25.50
N ARG A 860 -8.71 25.26 25.15
CA ARG A 860 -8.43 24.87 23.75
C ARG A 860 -9.37 23.80 23.22
N LEU A 861 -9.71 22.79 24.02
CA LEU A 861 -10.66 21.74 23.62
C LEU A 861 -12.08 22.30 23.46
N VAL A 862 -12.52 23.17 24.37
CA VAL A 862 -13.83 23.84 24.29
C VAL A 862 -13.87 24.81 23.10
N GLY A 863 -12.77 25.52 22.83
CA GLY A 863 -12.63 26.39 21.65
C GLY A 863 -12.62 25.65 20.29
N LEU A 864 -12.53 24.31 20.27
CA LEU A 864 -12.72 23.49 19.07
C LEU A 864 -14.18 23.07 18.86
N LEU A 865 -15.06 23.23 19.85
CA LEU A 865 -16.52 23.04 19.68
C LEU A 865 -17.13 24.33 19.11
N SER A 866 -16.90 24.55 17.82
CA SER A 866 -17.31 25.77 17.12
C SER A 866 -17.59 25.46 15.65
N ASP A 867 -18.60 26.12 15.09
CA ASP A 867 -19.15 25.83 13.75
C ASP A 867 -18.14 26.10 12.61
N ASP A 868 -17.07 26.85 12.89
CA ASP A 868 -15.91 27.10 12.01
C ASP A 868 -14.85 25.97 12.01
N VAL A 869 -15.11 24.84 12.70
CA VAL A 869 -14.18 23.73 12.89
C VAL A 869 -14.72 22.44 12.27
N ASP A 870 -13.86 21.68 11.61
CA ASP A 870 -14.17 20.37 11.01
C ASP A 870 -14.77 19.38 12.02
N GLU A 871 -15.84 18.69 11.64
CA GLU A 871 -16.59 17.78 12.53
C GLU A 871 -15.74 16.66 13.12
N ASN A 872 -14.75 16.15 12.40
CA ASN A 872 -13.85 15.12 12.91
C ASN A 872 -12.95 15.69 14.02
N VAL A 873 -12.52 16.95 13.89
CA VAL A 873 -11.77 17.66 14.93
C VAL A 873 -12.67 17.92 16.15
N GLN A 874 -13.92 18.34 15.93
CA GLN A 874 -14.91 18.51 16.99
C GLN A 874 -15.18 17.20 17.75
N ALA A 875 -15.36 16.08 17.04
CA ALA A 875 -15.59 14.76 17.62
C ALA A 875 -14.43 14.31 18.52
N GLN A 876 -13.18 14.47 18.07
CA GLN A 876 -12.01 14.15 18.88
C GLN A 876 -11.84 15.09 20.09
N ALA A 877 -12.14 16.38 19.93
CA ALA A 877 -12.13 17.34 21.04
C ALA A 877 -13.21 17.02 22.10
N ALA A 878 -14.43 16.69 21.66
CA ALA A 878 -15.51 16.24 22.52
C ALA A 878 -15.18 14.91 23.21
N ARG A 879 -14.56 13.95 22.51
CA ARG A 879 -14.07 12.67 23.08
C ARG A 879 -13.03 12.91 24.17
N ALA A 880 -12.12 13.86 23.99
CA ALA A 880 -11.18 14.26 25.03
C ALA A 880 -11.90 14.84 26.27
N LEU A 881 -12.84 15.77 26.09
CA LEU A 881 -13.64 16.34 27.18
C LEU A 881 -14.46 15.26 27.92
N ALA A 882 -15.04 14.30 27.19
CA ALA A 882 -15.75 13.16 27.74
C ALA A 882 -14.82 12.26 28.60
N ASN A 883 -13.62 11.93 28.11
CA ASN A 883 -12.64 11.13 28.83
C ASN A 883 -12.11 11.83 30.10
N LEU A 884 -11.85 13.13 30.03
CA LEU A 884 -11.35 13.90 31.18
C LEU A 884 -12.40 14.08 32.28
N SER A 885 -13.67 14.27 31.91
CA SER A 885 -14.79 14.52 32.82
C SER A 885 -15.25 13.29 33.63
N VAL A 886 -14.75 12.08 33.32
CA VAL A 886 -15.01 10.88 34.14
C VAL A 886 -14.51 11.05 35.59
N VAL A 887 -13.45 11.85 35.80
CA VAL A 887 -12.89 12.10 37.14
C VAL A 887 -13.63 13.27 37.80
N LYS A 888 -14.24 13.06 38.98
CA LYS A 888 -15.02 14.10 39.71
C LYS A 888 -14.30 15.45 39.79
N GLN A 889 -13.03 15.48 40.21
CA GLN A 889 -12.27 16.72 40.36
C GLN A 889 -12.08 17.47 39.03
N ASN A 890 -11.93 16.74 37.92
CA ASN A 890 -11.85 17.33 36.59
C ASN A 890 -13.22 17.87 36.15
N ALA A 891 -14.29 17.11 36.39
CA ALA A 891 -15.65 17.54 36.09
C ALA A 891 -16.03 18.84 36.83
N VAL A 892 -15.63 19.00 38.10
CA VAL A 892 -15.80 20.28 38.83
C VAL A 892 -14.98 21.39 38.16
N ARG A 893 -13.69 21.19 37.91
CA ARG A 893 -12.83 22.20 37.24
C ARG A 893 -13.36 22.61 35.88
N MET A 894 -13.81 21.64 35.08
CA MET A 894 -14.40 21.87 33.77
C MET A 894 -15.65 22.73 33.89
N ALA A 895 -16.59 22.39 34.77
CA ALA A 895 -17.82 23.17 34.97
C ALA A 895 -17.59 24.60 35.51
N THR A 896 -16.44 24.91 36.12
CA THR A 896 -16.06 26.29 36.48
C THR A 896 -15.58 27.14 35.30
N TYR A 897 -15.33 26.55 34.12
CA TYR A 897 -15.04 27.30 32.90
C TYR A 897 -16.36 27.68 32.21
N GLU A 898 -16.78 28.93 32.35
CA GLU A 898 -18.09 29.46 31.91
C GLU A 898 -18.50 29.02 30.49
N GLU A 899 -17.58 29.11 29.53
CA GLU A 899 -17.87 28.72 28.14
C GLU A 899 -18.17 27.22 27.94
N ILE A 900 -17.77 26.31 28.84
CA ILE A 900 -17.98 24.88 28.59
C ILE A 900 -19.46 24.52 28.56
N VAL A 901 -20.25 25.08 29.47
CA VAL A 901 -21.68 24.74 29.56
C VAL A 901 -22.40 25.33 28.34
N ALA A 902 -22.03 26.55 27.95
CA ALA A 902 -22.49 27.18 26.72
C ALA A 902 -22.20 26.34 25.47
N ARG A 903 -20.94 25.91 25.28
CA ARG A 903 -20.54 25.11 24.10
C ARG A 903 -21.16 23.72 24.10
N LEU A 904 -21.20 23.03 25.25
CA LEU A 904 -21.86 21.72 25.31
C LEU A 904 -23.36 21.84 25.02
N VAL A 905 -24.07 22.81 25.59
CA VAL A 905 -25.52 23.01 25.32
C VAL A 905 -25.79 23.40 23.87
N ALA A 906 -24.94 24.22 23.25
CA ALA A 906 -25.03 24.49 21.82
C ALA A 906 -24.88 23.20 20.99
N PHE A 907 -23.88 22.37 21.29
CA PHE A 907 -23.59 21.13 20.57
C PHE A 907 -24.47 19.92 20.96
N LEU A 908 -25.46 20.10 21.84
CA LEU A 908 -26.58 19.16 22.06
C LEU A 908 -27.74 19.37 21.09
N SER A 909 -27.65 20.34 20.17
CA SER A 909 -28.69 20.59 19.15
C SER A 909 -28.81 19.42 18.17
N THR A 910 -30.02 19.13 17.70
CA THR A 910 -30.36 17.95 16.88
C THR A 910 -29.77 17.96 15.46
N ASP A 911 -29.33 19.11 14.99
CA ASP A 911 -28.65 19.36 13.70
C ASP A 911 -27.13 19.09 13.73
N VAL A 912 -26.57 18.81 14.90
CA VAL A 912 -25.15 18.46 15.07
C VAL A 912 -24.89 17.02 14.65
N CYS A 913 -23.79 16.78 13.94
CA CYS A 913 -23.32 15.45 13.56
C CYS A 913 -23.29 14.46 14.74
N GLU A 914 -23.88 13.29 14.53
CA GLU A 914 -24.21 12.31 15.57
C GLU A 914 -23.00 11.83 16.38
N GLU A 915 -21.80 11.75 15.78
CA GLU A 915 -20.57 11.39 16.48
C GLU A 915 -20.13 12.49 17.47
N VAL A 916 -20.12 13.75 17.02
CA VAL A 916 -19.82 14.91 17.87
C VAL A 916 -20.83 14.99 19.01
N GLN A 917 -22.12 14.92 18.67
CA GLN A 917 -23.25 14.98 19.58
C GLN A 917 -23.21 13.87 20.64
N THR A 918 -22.85 12.63 20.26
CA THR A 918 -22.65 11.49 21.19
C THR A 918 -21.59 11.80 22.25
N GLN A 919 -20.45 12.35 21.84
CA GLN A 919 -19.34 12.68 22.74
C GLN A 919 -19.67 13.89 23.63
N VAL A 920 -20.33 14.91 23.07
CA VAL A 920 -20.82 16.10 23.79
C VAL A 920 -21.85 15.72 24.85
N ALA A 921 -22.85 14.89 24.50
CA ALA A 921 -23.82 14.35 25.46
C ALA A 921 -23.14 13.51 26.54
N THR A 922 -22.10 12.75 26.20
CA THR A 922 -21.34 11.96 27.18
C THR A 922 -20.57 12.86 28.15
N ALA A 923 -19.92 13.91 27.67
CA ALA A 923 -19.23 14.90 28.50
C ALA A 923 -20.21 15.66 29.40
N PHE A 924 -21.32 16.16 28.85
CA PHE A 924 -22.38 16.83 29.61
C PHE A 924 -22.95 15.90 30.70
N ALA A 925 -23.23 14.64 30.38
CA ALA A 925 -23.73 13.66 31.35
C ALA A 925 -22.72 13.27 32.44
N ASN A 926 -21.41 13.32 32.15
CA ASN A 926 -20.36 13.14 33.17
C ASN A 926 -20.30 14.35 34.12
N LEU A 927 -20.34 15.56 33.57
CA LEU A 927 -20.37 16.79 34.37
C LEU A 927 -21.65 16.84 35.24
N ALA A 928 -22.81 16.48 34.70
CA ALA A 928 -24.10 16.44 35.39
C ALA A 928 -24.23 15.33 36.43
N ALA A 929 -23.34 14.33 36.44
CA ALA A 929 -23.31 13.30 37.48
C ALA A 929 -22.76 13.83 38.82
N VAL A 930 -22.00 14.93 38.79
CA VAL A 930 -21.32 15.54 39.94
C VAL A 930 -22.22 16.55 40.64
N ASP A 931 -22.48 16.36 41.94
CA ASP A 931 -23.43 17.18 42.71
C ASP A 931 -23.14 18.68 42.65
N GLU A 932 -21.86 19.06 42.76
CA GLU A 932 -21.39 20.44 42.69
C GLU A 932 -21.74 21.15 41.37
N ASN A 933 -21.97 20.40 40.30
CA ASN A 933 -22.26 20.93 38.96
C ASN A 933 -23.76 20.97 38.65
N LYS A 934 -24.59 20.15 39.33
CA LYS A 934 -25.97 19.84 38.91
C LYS A 934 -26.86 21.06 38.80
N TRP A 935 -26.74 22.01 39.72
CA TRP A 935 -27.56 23.23 39.71
C TRP A 935 -27.25 24.11 38.50
N HIS A 936 -26.01 24.57 38.37
CA HIS A 936 -25.53 25.42 37.28
C HIS A 936 -25.79 24.81 35.90
N MET A 937 -25.61 23.49 35.75
CA MET A 937 -25.87 22.80 34.48
C MET A 937 -27.34 22.67 34.10
N ALA A 938 -28.26 22.65 35.07
CA ALA A 938 -29.70 22.61 34.80
C ALA A 938 -30.29 24.00 34.59
N GLU A 939 -29.79 25.00 35.31
CA GLU A 939 -30.21 26.40 35.17
C GLU A 939 -29.75 27.03 33.85
N TYR A 940 -28.65 26.53 33.25
CA TYR A 940 -28.11 27.09 32.02
C TYR A 940 -29.17 27.15 30.89
N PRO A 941 -29.39 28.32 30.26
CA PRO A 941 -30.45 28.51 29.27
C PRO A 941 -30.45 27.46 28.15
N GLY A 942 -31.59 26.81 27.95
CA GLY A 942 -31.79 25.79 26.91
C GLY A 942 -31.27 24.38 27.26
N ALA A 943 -30.50 24.19 28.34
CA ALA A 943 -29.89 22.90 28.67
C ALA A 943 -30.93 21.77 28.86
N ILE A 944 -31.98 22.03 29.64
CA ILE A 944 -33.09 21.07 29.83
C ILE A 944 -33.81 20.81 28.50
N GLY A 945 -34.04 21.86 27.69
CA GLY A 945 -34.69 21.76 26.38
C GLY A 945 -33.96 20.82 25.44
N ARG A 946 -32.66 21.03 25.23
CA ARG A 946 -31.83 20.16 24.39
C ARG A 946 -31.83 18.71 24.86
N LEU A 947 -31.82 18.47 26.17
CA LEU A 947 -31.93 17.11 26.71
C LEU A 947 -33.31 16.49 26.44
N VAL A 948 -34.40 17.25 26.47
CA VAL A 948 -35.75 16.78 26.11
C VAL A 948 -35.87 16.50 24.61
N ASP A 949 -35.29 17.37 23.77
CA ASP A 949 -35.22 17.15 22.32
C ASP A 949 -34.51 15.83 22.01
N LEU A 950 -33.32 15.61 22.60
CA LEU A 950 -32.52 14.38 22.45
C LEU A 950 -33.12 13.13 23.12
N MET A 951 -34.17 13.27 23.93
CA MET A 951 -34.96 12.14 24.45
C MET A 951 -36.13 11.75 23.54
N SER A 952 -36.34 12.45 22.41
CA SER A 952 -37.42 12.15 21.47
C SER A 952 -37.22 10.83 20.73
N ILE A 953 -38.33 10.24 20.28
CA ILE A 953 -38.36 9.07 19.40
C ILE A 953 -37.62 9.39 18.09
N GLY A 954 -36.84 8.44 17.57
CA GLY A 954 -36.04 8.58 16.36
C GLY A 954 -34.63 9.16 16.58
N VAL A 955 -34.31 9.65 17.78
CA VAL A 955 -32.92 9.99 18.15
C VAL A 955 -32.13 8.69 18.35
N PRO A 956 -30.96 8.50 17.72
CA PRO A 956 -30.17 7.28 17.84
C PRO A 956 -29.74 6.96 19.28
N GLU A 957 -29.75 5.67 19.67
CA GLU A 957 -29.48 5.24 21.05
C GLU A 957 -28.13 5.75 21.58
N ARG A 958 -27.10 5.84 20.73
CA ARG A 958 -25.77 6.33 21.14
C ARG A 958 -25.77 7.77 21.65
N VAL A 959 -26.69 8.61 21.16
CA VAL A 959 -26.93 9.98 21.64
C VAL A 959 -27.99 10.02 22.75
N GLN A 960 -29.11 9.32 22.52
CA GLN A 960 -30.27 9.32 23.43
C GLN A 960 -29.86 8.83 24.83
N ARG A 961 -29.08 7.74 24.93
CA ARG A 961 -28.64 7.15 26.21
C ARG A 961 -27.84 8.11 27.10
N PRO A 962 -26.76 8.79 26.64
CA PRO A 962 -26.10 9.80 27.46
C PRO A 962 -27.00 11.02 27.75
N ALA A 963 -27.89 11.44 26.85
CA ALA A 963 -28.83 12.53 27.11
C ALA A 963 -29.82 12.18 28.25
N THR A 964 -30.48 11.01 28.19
CA THR A 964 -31.35 10.53 29.28
C THR A 964 -30.55 10.32 30.58
N ARG A 965 -29.28 9.88 30.51
CA ARG A 965 -28.40 9.81 31.69
C ARG A 965 -28.15 11.18 32.32
N ALA A 966 -27.91 12.22 31.51
CA ALA A 966 -27.76 13.59 32.01
C ALA A 966 -29.05 14.06 32.70
N PHE A 967 -30.20 13.92 32.04
CA PHE A 967 -31.49 14.33 32.57
C PHE A 967 -31.83 13.59 33.89
N ALA A 968 -31.61 12.28 33.93
CA ALA A 968 -31.75 11.49 35.16
C ALA A 968 -30.78 11.96 36.26
N SER A 969 -29.56 12.37 35.92
CA SER A 969 -28.56 12.82 36.89
C SER A 969 -28.89 14.21 37.46
N LEU A 970 -29.30 15.17 36.62
CA LEU A 970 -29.73 16.51 37.05
C LEU A 970 -30.97 16.44 37.96
N SER A 971 -31.95 15.59 37.65
CA SER A 971 -33.17 15.41 38.46
C SER A 971 -32.94 14.77 39.84
N SER A 972 -31.72 14.30 40.14
CA SER A 972 -31.37 13.86 41.50
C SER A 972 -31.15 15.03 42.47
N PHE A 973 -30.85 16.23 41.97
CA PHE A 973 -30.68 17.44 42.77
C PHE A 973 -32.05 18.09 43.03
N ARG A 974 -32.34 18.49 44.28
CA ARG A 974 -33.69 18.86 44.72
C ARG A 974 -34.20 20.11 44.02
N GLU A 975 -33.34 21.10 43.91
CA GLU A 975 -33.56 22.43 43.36
C GLU A 975 -33.92 22.36 41.86
N ASN A 976 -33.40 21.36 41.14
CA ASN A 976 -33.65 21.16 39.72
C ASN A 976 -35.03 20.54 39.44
N LYS A 977 -35.61 19.79 40.38
CA LYS A 977 -36.77 18.92 40.12
C LYS A 977 -37.98 19.67 39.59
N VAL A 978 -38.27 20.84 40.16
CA VAL A 978 -39.43 21.65 39.75
C VAL A 978 -39.24 22.16 38.33
N MET A 979 -38.07 22.72 38.01
CA MET A 979 -37.74 23.22 36.67
C MET A 979 -37.82 22.10 35.62
N MET A 980 -37.31 20.91 35.94
CA MET A 980 -37.29 19.76 35.02
C MET A 980 -38.66 19.08 34.86
N ALA A 981 -39.45 18.97 35.92
CA ALA A 981 -40.80 18.37 35.84
C ALA A 981 -41.83 19.30 35.20
N SER A 982 -41.64 20.62 35.31
CA SER A 982 -42.48 21.63 34.65
C SER A 982 -42.02 21.99 33.23
N TYR A 983 -40.95 21.38 32.72
CA TYR A 983 -40.50 21.64 31.34
C TYR A 983 -41.44 20.98 30.32
N PRO A 984 -41.95 21.70 29.31
CA PRO A 984 -42.90 21.15 28.33
C PRO A 984 -42.41 19.87 27.66
N GLY A 985 -43.26 18.84 27.59
CA GLY A 985 -42.95 17.55 26.98
C GLY A 985 -41.97 16.64 27.75
N ALA A 986 -41.34 17.13 28.83
CA ALA A 986 -40.27 16.39 29.50
C ALA A 986 -40.75 15.09 30.17
N LEU A 987 -41.93 15.11 30.80
CA LEU A 987 -42.53 13.91 31.39
C LEU A 987 -43.07 12.97 30.30
N ASP A 988 -43.67 13.51 29.25
CA ASP A 988 -44.21 12.74 28.13
C ASP A 988 -43.10 11.95 27.43
N ARG A 989 -41.97 12.59 27.08
CA ARG A 989 -40.78 11.91 26.52
C ARG A 989 -40.22 10.83 27.44
N LEU A 990 -40.22 11.05 28.74
CA LEU A 990 -39.77 10.03 29.69
C LEU A 990 -40.71 8.82 29.75
N VAL A 991 -42.01 9.01 29.49
CA VAL A 991 -43.00 7.93 29.41
C VAL A 991 -42.93 7.20 28.06
N ASP A 992 -42.79 7.93 26.94
CA ASP A 992 -42.53 7.35 25.61
C ASP A 992 -41.39 6.32 25.69
N LEU A 993 -40.25 6.72 26.29
CA LEU A 993 -39.06 5.88 26.50
C LEU A 993 -39.25 4.68 27.46
N LEU A 994 -40.44 4.46 28.06
CA LEU A 994 -40.75 3.25 28.83
C LEU A 994 -41.51 2.19 28.05
N HIS A 995 -42.18 2.58 26.97
CA HIS A 995 -43.12 1.74 26.23
C HIS A 995 -42.61 1.32 24.84
N GLU A 996 -41.64 2.05 24.30
CA GLU A 996 -41.00 1.75 23.01
C GLU A 996 -39.84 0.75 23.12
N ASP A 997 -39.51 0.10 21.99
CA ASP A 997 -38.34 -0.79 21.82
C ASP A 997 -37.04 0.02 21.70
N VAL A 998 -36.72 0.76 22.77
CA VAL A 998 -35.48 1.51 22.95
C VAL A 998 -34.53 0.76 23.89
N GLY A 999 -33.23 0.86 23.65
CA GLY A 999 -32.21 0.07 24.36
C GLY A 999 -32.31 0.17 25.89
N GLU A 1000 -32.09 -0.95 26.59
CA GLU A 1000 -32.33 -1.10 28.04
C GLU A 1000 -31.69 0.01 28.89
N GLY A 1001 -30.52 0.50 28.47
CA GLY A 1001 -29.81 1.60 29.12
C GLY A 1001 -30.61 2.90 29.12
N VAL A 1002 -31.30 3.23 28.02
CA VAL A 1002 -32.19 4.40 27.91
C VAL A 1002 -33.36 4.23 28.87
N GLN A 1003 -34.09 3.10 28.78
CA GLN A 1003 -35.23 2.80 29.64
C GLN A 1003 -34.87 2.87 31.13
N MET A 1004 -33.70 2.34 31.52
CA MET A 1004 -33.20 2.42 32.90
C MET A 1004 -33.05 3.87 33.37
N TYR A 1005 -32.48 4.76 32.55
CA TYR A 1005 -32.35 6.17 32.92
C TYR A 1005 -33.70 6.90 32.92
N ALA A 1006 -34.62 6.57 32.00
CA ALA A 1006 -35.97 7.12 31.99
C ALA A 1006 -36.74 6.76 33.28
N ARG A 1007 -36.73 5.48 33.69
CA ARG A 1007 -37.29 5.02 34.98
C ARG A 1007 -36.68 5.75 36.17
N LYS A 1008 -35.35 5.97 36.17
CA LYS A 1008 -34.65 6.73 37.22
C LYS A 1008 -35.05 8.20 37.27
N ALA A 1009 -35.25 8.86 36.11
CA ALA A 1009 -35.71 10.24 36.07
C ALA A 1009 -37.14 10.38 36.60
N LEU A 1010 -38.07 9.56 36.11
CA LEU A 1010 -39.47 9.55 36.58
C LEU A 1010 -39.58 9.27 38.09
N SER A 1011 -38.82 8.31 38.61
CA SER A 1011 -38.76 8.03 40.05
C SER A 1011 -38.24 9.23 40.88
N ARG A 1012 -37.30 10.02 40.34
CA ARG A 1012 -36.73 11.19 41.01
C ARG A 1012 -37.65 12.41 41.00
N LEU A 1013 -38.41 12.58 39.92
CA LEU A 1013 -39.37 13.68 39.72
C LEU A 1013 -40.74 13.44 40.38
N SER A 1014 -41.17 12.18 40.56
CA SER A 1014 -42.48 11.82 41.16
C SER A 1014 -42.55 11.96 42.70
N GLY A 1015 -41.55 12.55 43.34
CA GLY A 1015 -41.52 12.79 44.79
C GLY A 1015 -42.52 13.84 45.27
N ASN A 1016 -42.85 13.79 46.57
CA ASN A 1016 -43.93 14.59 47.19
C ASN A 1016 -43.85 16.11 46.99
N GLU A 1017 -42.68 16.68 46.71
CA GLU A 1017 -42.50 18.12 46.50
C GLU A 1017 -43.05 18.61 45.15
N VAL A 1018 -43.04 17.76 44.11
CA VAL A 1018 -43.61 18.09 42.79
C VAL A 1018 -45.14 17.91 42.78
N ARG A 1019 -45.64 16.92 43.54
CA ARG A 1019 -47.07 16.65 43.75
C ARG A 1019 -47.85 17.75 44.48
N LEU A 1020 -47.18 18.75 45.06
CA LEU A 1020 -47.83 19.86 45.77
C LEU A 1020 -48.09 21.10 44.89
N ARG A 1021 -47.76 21.03 43.58
CA ARG A 1021 -48.05 22.08 42.58
C ARG A 1021 -48.74 21.55 41.31
N TRP A 1022 -49.13 20.28 41.30
CA TRP A 1022 -49.95 19.63 40.26
C TRP A 1022 -51.34 19.34 40.83
#